data_AF-A0A3S0BK06-F1
#
_entry.id   AF-A0A3S0BK06-F1
#
_cell.length_a   1.000
_cell.length_b   1.000
_cell.length_c   1.000
_cell.angle_alpha   90.00
_cell.angle_beta   90.00
_cell.angle_gamma   90.00
#
_symmetry.space_group_name_H-M   'P 1'
#
loop_
_entity.id
_entity.type
_entity.pdbx_description
1 polymer ?
#
loop_
_entity_poly.entity_id
_entity_poly.type
_entity_poly.pdbx_seq_one_letter_code
_entity_poly.pdbx_strand_id
1 'polypeptide(L)'
;MPKSTRPAAPAPLPPRATVRLQLHRDFPFAAAAAQVPYLAALGISHVYASPILKARAGSMHGYDVVDPGCVNPELGGEDGLRALVATLRAHGMGLVVDIVPNHMAVGSPENPYWLDVLEWGRASPYAEFFDIDWDATDPALRGRLLAPFLGAPYGEALDRGELRLHFDAVSGRFSCAYFDNRFPIAPTRYPALLRLGGEALAAAARDFRAALAGRAGGRRERFDAACRRFAQEAAGGGPLAEALAGLYARFAPDSAEGRQRLHYLLERQPYRLAFWRTAADEINWRRFFDVSELAGVRVELPAVFERVHATTLRLYAEGLIDGVRVDHVDGLADPRAYCRRLRRALAQAAKQRPADAPAGRAWLVVEKILAATEHLPADWQTDGTTGYSFMNSVGALLHDPAGEAPLARLWSEVTGRSAQFEDEERAARRRIPKELLGADFNACAHALHTIARSDPRTRDCTLLAIRRVLAELLVQFPVYRTYADARGRNAGDAALMQGVIAATAAQCRPADRWVLEHVDRWLGGEPPEAAPGITGRRLRLRAIGRFQQLSAPTAAKSVEDTAFYRHGKLLSRNEVGANPTQFALSPAEFHAEARARRRHFPDALLATATHDHKRGEDLRARLAVLSELPEAWRQQLERWRLQNAPLRPAAGPDAADECMLY
;
A
#
# COMPACT_ATOMS: atom_id res chain seq x y z
N MET A 1 -1.17 -47.90 28.34
CA MET A 1 -0.60 -46.63 28.87
C MET A 1 -0.19 -45.78 27.68
N PRO A 2 -0.70 -44.55 27.50
CA PRO A 2 -0.20 -43.69 26.43
C PRO A 2 1.24 -43.30 26.78
N LYS A 3 2.14 -43.38 25.78
CA LYS A 3 3.53 -42.96 25.92
C LYS A 3 3.55 -41.49 26.35
N SER A 4 4.17 -41.23 27.49
CA SER A 4 4.58 -39.89 27.94
C SER A 4 5.32 -39.18 26.80
N THR A 5 4.64 -38.32 26.05
CA THR A 5 5.25 -37.46 25.06
C THR A 5 6.05 -36.41 25.81
N ARG A 6 7.38 -36.46 25.73
CA ARG A 6 8.20 -35.30 26.10
C ARG A 6 7.67 -34.10 25.30
N PRO A 7 7.51 -32.91 25.91
CA PRO A 7 7.16 -31.72 25.17
C PRO A 7 8.20 -31.52 24.05
N ALA A 8 7.73 -31.19 22.84
CA ALA A 8 8.60 -30.89 21.72
C ALA A 8 9.54 -29.75 22.11
N ALA A 9 10.80 -29.82 21.67
CA ALA A 9 11.73 -28.71 21.87
C ALA A 9 11.18 -27.44 21.19
N PRO A 10 11.39 -26.24 21.77
CA PRO A 10 10.97 -24.99 21.14
C PRO A 10 11.53 -24.86 19.72
N ALA A 11 10.75 -24.27 18.81
CA ALA A 11 11.19 -24.02 17.45
C ALA A 11 12.47 -23.15 17.44
N PRO A 12 13.45 -23.42 16.56
CA PRO A 12 14.66 -22.62 16.48
C PRO A 12 14.37 -21.24 15.86
N LEU A 13 14.96 -20.18 16.40
CA LEU A 13 15.08 -18.88 15.73
C LEU A 13 16.55 -18.64 15.32
N PRO A 14 16.82 -18.19 14.09
CA PRO A 14 15.86 -17.87 13.01
C PRO A 14 15.16 -19.11 12.43
N PRO A 15 14.01 -18.95 11.73
CA PRO A 15 13.31 -20.06 11.07
C PRO A 15 14.22 -20.83 10.11
N ARG A 16 14.15 -22.16 10.10
CA ARG A 16 14.88 -23.01 9.14
C ARG A 16 14.18 -23.10 7.78
N ALA A 17 12.86 -23.21 7.83
CA ALA A 17 11.97 -23.30 6.68
C ALA A 17 10.60 -22.75 7.06
N THR A 18 10.02 -21.93 6.18
CA THR A 18 8.70 -21.31 6.36
C THR A 18 7.74 -21.81 5.30
N VAL A 19 6.47 -22.03 5.67
CA VAL A 19 5.38 -22.22 4.72
C VAL A 19 4.43 -21.03 4.78
N ARG A 20 4.16 -20.40 3.63
CA ARG A 20 3.20 -19.29 3.55
C ARG A 20 1.78 -19.84 3.55
N LEU A 21 0.95 -19.42 4.50
CA LEU A 21 -0.48 -19.73 4.52
C LEU A 21 -1.30 -18.46 4.26
N GLN A 22 -2.19 -18.53 3.28
CA GLN A 22 -3.16 -17.48 2.97
C GLN A 22 -4.41 -17.71 3.82
N LEU A 23 -4.53 -16.97 4.92
CA LEU A 23 -5.65 -17.07 5.84
C LEU A 23 -6.81 -16.18 5.38
N HIS A 24 -8.01 -16.74 5.38
CA HIS A 24 -9.28 -16.08 5.08
C HIS A 24 -10.42 -16.86 5.72
N ARG A 25 -11.67 -16.41 5.58
CA ARG A 25 -12.84 -17.04 6.23
C ARG A 25 -13.02 -18.54 5.90
N ASP A 26 -12.62 -18.98 4.71
CA ASP A 26 -12.73 -20.39 4.26
C ASP A 26 -11.46 -21.20 4.57
N PHE A 27 -10.38 -20.54 5.01
CA PHE A 27 -9.17 -21.17 5.55
C PHE A 27 -8.72 -20.44 6.84
N PRO A 28 -9.51 -20.51 7.93
CA PRO A 28 -9.25 -19.78 9.18
C PRO A 28 -8.16 -20.45 10.02
N PHE A 29 -7.86 -19.91 11.21
CA PHE A 29 -6.84 -20.48 12.11
C PHE A 29 -7.09 -21.96 12.44
N ALA A 30 -8.36 -22.37 12.57
CA ALA A 30 -8.72 -23.77 12.80
C ALA A 30 -8.32 -24.69 11.63
N ALA A 31 -8.50 -24.24 10.38
CA ALA A 31 -8.09 -24.99 9.20
C ALA A 31 -6.55 -25.06 9.10
N ALA A 32 -5.86 -23.96 9.39
CA ALA A 32 -4.41 -23.93 9.47
C ALA A 32 -3.87 -24.88 10.56
N ALA A 33 -4.52 -24.94 11.73
CA ALA A 33 -4.15 -25.84 12.82
C ALA A 33 -4.25 -27.31 12.41
N ALA A 34 -5.27 -27.68 11.62
CA ALA A 34 -5.43 -29.03 11.10
C ALA A 34 -4.30 -29.47 10.15
N GLN A 35 -3.61 -28.52 9.50
CA GLN A 35 -2.46 -28.82 8.61
C GLN A 35 -1.14 -28.97 9.37
N VAL A 36 -1.05 -28.53 10.63
CA VAL A 36 0.21 -28.51 11.39
C VAL A 36 0.90 -29.88 11.45
N PRO A 37 0.21 -31.01 11.72
CA PRO A 37 0.89 -32.31 11.77
C PRO A 37 1.55 -32.69 10.43
N TYR A 38 0.88 -32.39 9.31
CA TYR A 38 1.44 -32.61 7.97
C TYR A 38 2.66 -31.72 7.71
N LEU A 39 2.55 -30.43 8.02
CA LEU A 39 3.63 -29.46 7.82
C LEU A 39 4.86 -29.77 8.68
N ALA A 40 4.64 -30.24 9.92
CA ALA A 40 5.71 -30.71 10.80
C ALA A 40 6.41 -31.94 10.22
N ALA A 41 5.65 -32.91 9.70
CA ALA A 41 6.20 -34.11 9.04
C ALA A 41 7.00 -33.76 7.77
N LEU A 42 6.58 -32.72 7.04
CA LEU A 42 7.31 -32.18 5.89
C LEU A 42 8.63 -31.50 6.28
N GLY A 43 8.82 -31.16 7.56
CA GLY A 43 10.03 -30.51 8.08
C GLY A 43 9.94 -28.98 8.17
N ILE A 44 8.74 -28.41 7.98
CA ILE A 44 8.52 -26.96 8.15
C ILE A 44 8.75 -26.56 9.61
N SER A 45 9.51 -25.49 9.81
CA SER A 45 9.78 -24.99 11.17
C SER A 45 8.79 -23.92 11.61
N HIS A 46 8.29 -23.10 10.68
CA HIS A 46 7.41 -21.98 10.99
C HIS A 46 6.30 -21.86 9.94
N VAL A 47 5.09 -21.58 10.41
CA VAL A 47 4.05 -21.00 9.57
C VAL A 47 4.37 -19.52 9.39
N TYR A 48 4.37 -19.06 8.15
CA TYR A 48 4.36 -17.66 7.77
C TYR A 48 2.93 -17.30 7.35
N ALA A 49 2.15 -16.71 8.25
CA ALA A 49 0.76 -16.35 8.00
C ALA A 49 0.65 -15.02 7.24
N SER A 50 -0.36 -14.92 6.37
CA SER A 50 -0.87 -13.63 5.86
C SER A 50 -1.33 -12.70 7.01
N PRO A 51 -1.63 -11.42 6.75
CA PRO A 51 -2.04 -10.49 7.79
C PRO A 51 -3.21 -11.03 8.64
N ILE A 52 -3.07 -10.93 9.96
CA ILE A 52 -4.04 -11.50 10.92
C ILE A 52 -4.89 -10.44 11.63
N LEU A 53 -4.60 -9.16 11.44
CA LEU A 53 -5.36 -8.06 12.05
C LEU A 53 -6.68 -7.86 11.29
N LYS A 54 -7.66 -7.23 11.94
CA LYS A 54 -9.00 -7.04 11.37
C LYS A 54 -8.93 -6.26 10.06
N ALA A 55 -9.27 -6.95 8.98
CA ALA A 55 -9.44 -6.41 7.64
C ALA A 55 -10.93 -6.18 7.33
N ARG A 56 -11.24 -5.69 6.13
CA ARG A 56 -12.65 -5.60 5.69
C ARG A 56 -13.33 -6.96 5.76
N ALA A 57 -14.63 -6.95 6.06
CA ALA A 57 -15.45 -8.13 6.02
C ALA A 57 -15.34 -8.85 4.66
N GLY A 58 -15.14 -10.16 4.69
CA GLY A 58 -14.97 -10.99 3.50
C GLY A 58 -13.63 -10.83 2.77
N SER A 59 -12.65 -10.12 3.34
CA SER A 59 -11.30 -10.04 2.76
C SER A 59 -10.67 -11.42 2.64
N MET A 60 -10.12 -11.70 1.45
CA MET A 60 -9.45 -12.97 1.13
C MET A 60 -7.93 -12.91 1.33
N HIS A 61 -7.40 -11.75 1.74
CA HIS A 61 -5.95 -11.52 1.81
C HIS A 61 -5.49 -10.78 3.06
N GLY A 62 -6.33 -9.96 3.71
CA GLY A 62 -6.03 -9.30 4.99
C GLY A 62 -5.22 -7.99 4.91
N TYR A 63 -4.71 -7.62 3.73
CA TYR A 63 -3.95 -6.36 3.52
C TYR A 63 -4.78 -5.07 3.67
N ASP A 64 -6.09 -5.17 3.54
CA ASP A 64 -7.06 -4.09 3.69
C ASP A 64 -7.50 -3.93 5.15
N VAL A 65 -6.53 -3.68 6.04
CA VAL A 65 -6.72 -3.51 7.49
C VAL A 65 -7.66 -2.33 7.79
N VAL A 66 -8.70 -2.58 8.60
CA VAL A 66 -9.66 -1.57 9.09
C VAL A 66 -9.47 -1.26 10.56
N ASP A 67 -8.93 -2.20 11.35
CA ASP A 67 -8.59 -1.98 12.76
C ASP A 67 -7.35 -2.78 13.18
N PRO A 68 -6.19 -2.12 13.42
CA PRO A 68 -4.99 -2.79 13.88
C PRO A 68 -5.08 -3.22 15.36
N GLY A 69 -6.11 -2.80 16.09
CA GLY A 69 -6.33 -3.13 17.50
C GLY A 69 -6.86 -4.54 17.74
N CYS A 70 -7.29 -5.27 16.71
CA CYS A 70 -8.04 -6.51 16.86
C CYS A 70 -7.49 -7.60 15.92
N VAL A 71 -7.40 -8.85 16.42
CA VAL A 71 -7.19 -10.04 15.57
C VAL A 71 -8.49 -10.31 14.81
N ASN A 72 -8.40 -10.59 13.51
CA ASN A 72 -9.56 -10.70 12.64
C ASN A 72 -10.56 -11.77 13.15
N PRO A 73 -11.81 -11.38 13.51
CA PRO A 73 -12.83 -12.33 13.95
C PRO A 73 -13.18 -13.40 12.92
N GLU A 74 -13.11 -13.09 11.61
CA GLU A 74 -13.40 -14.05 10.53
C GLU A 74 -12.38 -15.19 10.46
N LEU A 75 -11.19 -15.00 11.03
CA LEU A 75 -10.16 -16.05 11.14
C LEU A 75 -10.35 -16.93 12.39
N GLY A 76 -11.32 -16.62 13.24
CA GLY A 76 -11.53 -17.24 14.56
C GLY A 76 -11.06 -16.38 15.73
N GLY A 77 -10.67 -15.13 15.48
CA GLY A 77 -10.25 -14.17 16.52
C GLY A 77 -9.02 -14.63 17.31
N GLU A 78 -8.84 -14.05 18.48
CA GLU A 78 -7.68 -14.34 19.32
C GLU A 78 -7.70 -15.76 19.90
N ASP A 79 -8.88 -16.31 20.18
CA ASP A 79 -9.02 -17.70 20.67
C ASP A 79 -8.58 -18.70 19.60
N GLY A 80 -8.98 -18.49 18.34
CA GLY A 80 -8.52 -19.30 17.21
C GLY A 80 -7.01 -19.20 17.01
N LEU A 81 -6.43 -18.00 17.15
CA LEU A 81 -4.98 -17.80 17.09
C LEU A 81 -4.26 -18.58 18.20
N ARG A 82 -4.73 -18.50 19.45
CA ARG A 82 -4.15 -19.24 20.58
C ARG A 82 -4.21 -20.75 20.36
N ALA A 83 -5.32 -21.27 19.82
CA ALA A 83 -5.46 -22.69 19.49
C ALA A 83 -4.48 -23.14 18.39
N LEU A 84 -4.32 -22.34 17.33
CA LEU A 84 -3.31 -22.59 16.29
C LEU A 84 -1.90 -22.60 16.88
N VAL A 85 -1.54 -21.60 17.68
CA VAL A 85 -0.22 -21.51 18.31
C VAL A 85 0.02 -22.71 19.22
N ALA A 86 -0.93 -23.10 20.07
CA ALA A 86 -0.80 -24.29 20.91
C ALA A 86 -0.50 -25.55 20.08
N THR A 87 -1.16 -25.70 18.92
CA THR A 87 -0.94 -26.83 18.01
C THR A 87 0.45 -26.78 17.38
N LEU A 88 0.91 -25.60 16.95
CA LEU A 88 2.27 -25.38 16.44
C LEU A 88 3.32 -25.73 17.50
N ARG A 89 3.16 -25.25 18.74
CA ARG A 89 4.11 -25.54 19.83
C ARG A 89 4.18 -27.03 20.15
N ALA A 90 3.05 -27.72 20.16
CA ALA A 90 3.01 -29.18 20.38
C ALA A 90 3.82 -29.97 19.33
N HIS A 91 4.04 -29.39 18.14
CA HIS A 91 4.83 -29.97 17.05
C HIS A 91 6.22 -29.32 16.88
N GLY A 92 6.66 -28.49 17.83
CA GLY A 92 7.96 -27.81 17.75
C GLY A 92 8.05 -26.78 16.62
N MET A 93 6.91 -26.22 16.21
CA MET A 93 6.80 -25.21 15.15
C MET A 93 6.54 -23.80 15.72
N GLY A 94 6.81 -22.78 14.90
CA GLY A 94 6.50 -21.39 15.23
C GLY A 94 5.63 -20.64 14.24
N LEU A 95 5.33 -19.39 14.58
CA LEU A 95 4.45 -18.52 13.80
C LEU A 95 5.10 -17.16 13.54
N VAL A 96 5.22 -16.81 12.28
CA VAL A 96 5.60 -15.48 11.80
C VAL A 96 4.38 -14.88 11.12
N VAL A 97 4.09 -13.61 11.36
CA VAL A 97 2.93 -12.93 10.79
C VAL A 97 3.34 -11.80 9.86
N ASP A 98 2.60 -11.66 8.77
CA ASP A 98 2.65 -10.47 7.92
C ASP A 98 2.03 -9.27 8.64
N ILE A 99 2.64 -8.08 8.49
CA ILE A 99 2.14 -6.83 9.05
C ILE A 99 2.11 -5.72 8.00
N VAL A 100 1.09 -4.86 8.07
CA VAL A 100 0.78 -3.85 7.04
C VAL A 100 0.86 -2.44 7.62
N PRO A 101 2.06 -1.85 7.73
CA PRO A 101 2.24 -0.54 8.38
C PRO A 101 1.99 0.64 7.45
N ASN A 102 2.01 0.44 6.13
CA ASN A 102 2.00 1.53 5.16
C ASN A 102 0.62 2.17 4.97
N HIS A 103 -0.45 1.39 5.06
CA HIS A 103 -1.78 1.79 4.63
C HIS A 103 -2.88 1.08 5.40
N MET A 104 -4.10 1.60 5.32
CA MET A 104 -5.33 1.00 5.85
C MET A 104 -6.48 1.17 4.86
N ALA A 105 -7.47 0.30 4.94
CA ALA A 105 -8.62 0.34 4.04
C ALA A 105 -9.58 1.49 4.36
N VAL A 106 -10.08 2.16 3.33
CA VAL A 106 -10.96 3.34 3.40
C VAL A 106 -12.11 3.23 2.42
N GLY A 107 -13.15 4.06 2.55
CA GLY A 107 -14.32 3.95 1.68
C GLY A 107 -15.21 2.75 2.00
N SER A 108 -15.14 2.23 3.24
CA SER A 108 -16.16 1.35 3.83
C SER A 108 -16.53 1.89 5.22
N PRO A 109 -17.69 1.52 5.80
CA PRO A 109 -18.08 1.96 7.13
C PRO A 109 -17.31 1.27 8.27
N GLU A 110 -16.34 0.41 7.97
CA GLU A 110 -15.69 -0.46 8.95
C GLU A 110 -14.42 0.12 9.57
N ASN A 111 -13.83 1.16 8.95
CA ASN A 111 -12.64 1.82 9.47
C ASN A 111 -13.02 3.03 10.35
N PRO A 112 -13.02 2.90 11.69
CA PRO A 112 -13.44 3.96 12.59
C PRO A 112 -12.50 5.17 12.56
N TYR A 113 -11.22 4.97 12.24
CA TYR A 113 -10.22 6.04 12.13
C TYR A 113 -10.54 6.95 10.95
N TRP A 114 -10.84 6.34 9.79
CA TRP A 114 -11.18 7.08 8.58
C TRP A 114 -12.53 7.80 8.70
N LEU A 115 -13.55 7.12 9.25
CA LEU A 115 -14.85 7.74 9.47
C LEU A 115 -14.77 8.94 10.40
N ASP A 116 -13.94 8.88 11.44
CA ASP A 116 -13.73 10.02 12.35
C ASP A 116 -13.05 11.20 11.64
N VAL A 117 -12.11 10.94 10.72
CA VAL A 117 -11.51 11.98 9.87
C VAL A 117 -12.54 12.60 8.92
N LEU A 118 -13.42 11.80 8.32
CA LEU A 118 -14.52 12.32 7.49
C LEU A 118 -15.49 13.17 8.32
N GLU A 119 -15.78 12.77 9.55
CA GLU A 119 -16.73 13.46 10.44
C GLU A 119 -16.17 14.78 10.99
N TRP A 120 -14.91 14.79 11.46
CA TRP A 120 -14.32 15.93 12.17
C TRP A 120 -13.31 16.73 11.33
N GLY A 121 -12.89 16.23 10.17
CA GLY A 121 -11.84 16.84 9.36
C GLY A 121 -10.52 16.98 10.13
N ARG A 122 -9.86 18.13 9.98
CA ARG A 122 -8.63 18.48 10.72
C ARG A 122 -8.77 18.45 12.25
N ALA A 123 -9.99 18.52 12.78
CA ALA A 123 -10.21 18.45 14.22
C ALA A 123 -10.22 17.01 14.76
N SER A 124 -10.19 16.00 13.88
CA SER A 124 -10.06 14.61 14.28
C SER A 124 -8.72 14.36 14.97
N PRO A 125 -8.67 13.58 16.07
CA PRO A 125 -7.39 13.07 16.61
C PRO A 125 -6.63 12.18 15.62
N TYR A 126 -7.30 11.70 14.57
CA TYR A 126 -6.73 10.87 13.52
C TYR A 126 -6.43 11.66 12.24
N ALA A 127 -6.57 13.00 12.24
CA ALA A 127 -6.28 13.84 11.07
C ALA A 127 -4.81 13.73 10.59
N GLU A 128 -3.88 13.46 11.51
CA GLU A 128 -2.47 13.17 11.20
C GLU A 128 -2.15 11.68 11.13
N PHE A 129 -3.12 10.80 11.38
CA PHE A 129 -2.94 9.35 11.27
C PHE A 129 -2.74 8.94 9.81
N PHE A 130 -3.49 9.58 8.91
CA PHE A 130 -3.38 9.41 7.46
C PHE A 130 -2.56 10.54 6.84
N ASP A 131 -1.97 10.26 5.68
CA ASP A 131 -1.16 11.21 4.94
C ASP A 131 -2.01 12.05 3.98
N ILE A 132 -2.67 13.06 4.54
CA ILE A 132 -3.61 13.96 3.86
C ILE A 132 -2.96 15.34 3.64
N ASP A 133 -2.99 15.83 2.41
CA ASP A 133 -2.68 17.21 2.06
C ASP A 133 -3.90 18.11 2.26
N TRP A 134 -4.07 18.55 3.50
CA TRP A 134 -5.17 19.43 3.87
C TRP A 134 -5.04 20.84 3.26
N ASP A 135 -3.85 21.23 2.82
CA ASP A 135 -3.54 22.55 2.26
C ASP A 135 -3.46 22.50 0.72
N ALA A 136 -4.22 21.58 0.11
CA ALA A 136 -4.31 21.40 -1.33
C ALA A 136 -4.45 22.74 -2.09
N THR A 137 -3.79 22.81 -3.25
CA THR A 137 -3.81 24.02 -4.09
C THR A 137 -5.17 24.27 -4.73
N ASP A 138 -5.97 23.22 -4.94
CA ASP A 138 -7.35 23.33 -5.38
C ASP A 138 -8.21 23.98 -4.26
N PRO A 139 -8.81 25.16 -4.51
CA PRO A 139 -9.70 25.81 -3.56
C PRO A 139 -10.87 24.94 -3.11
N ALA A 140 -11.35 24.02 -3.96
CA ALA A 140 -12.43 23.09 -3.59
C ALA A 140 -12.00 22.12 -2.48
N LEU A 141 -10.72 21.73 -2.44
CA LEU A 141 -10.16 20.78 -1.48
C LEU A 141 -9.40 21.43 -0.33
N ARG A 142 -9.22 22.76 -0.30
CA ARG A 142 -8.57 23.42 0.82
C ARG A 142 -9.35 23.18 2.13
N GLY A 143 -8.69 22.53 3.09
CA GLY A 143 -9.27 22.15 4.37
C GLY A 143 -10.25 20.97 4.30
N ARG A 144 -10.38 20.33 3.14
CA ARG A 144 -11.26 19.19 2.89
C ARG A 144 -10.48 17.99 2.36
N LEU A 145 -11.07 16.82 2.45
CA LEU A 145 -10.56 15.57 1.89
C LEU A 145 -11.37 15.16 0.65
N LEU A 146 -10.72 14.74 -0.42
CA LEU A 146 -11.43 14.13 -1.55
C LEU A 146 -11.84 12.68 -1.20
N ALA A 147 -13.11 12.35 -1.43
CA ALA A 147 -13.69 11.02 -1.23
C ALA A 147 -14.20 10.46 -2.57
N PRO A 148 -13.30 9.91 -3.42
CA PRO A 148 -13.62 9.48 -4.78
C PRO A 148 -14.24 8.06 -4.82
N PHE A 149 -15.40 7.89 -4.20
CA PHE A 149 -16.05 6.58 -4.06
C PHE A 149 -17.38 6.44 -4.83
N LEU A 150 -17.78 7.46 -5.58
CA LEU A 150 -19.01 7.40 -6.36
C LEU A 150 -18.76 6.62 -7.65
N GLY A 151 -19.71 5.75 -8.03
CA GLY A 151 -19.70 4.97 -9.27
C GLY A 151 -20.03 5.79 -10.53
N ALA A 152 -20.55 7.01 -10.35
CA ALA A 152 -20.94 7.94 -11.41
C ALA A 152 -20.53 9.39 -11.03
N PRO A 153 -20.55 10.34 -11.99
CA PRO A 153 -20.40 11.76 -11.69
C PRO A 153 -21.35 12.22 -10.57
N TYR A 154 -20.88 13.13 -9.71
CA TYR A 154 -21.60 13.56 -8.50
C TYR A 154 -23.04 14.01 -8.78
N GLY A 155 -23.24 14.83 -9.81
CA GLY A 155 -24.57 15.32 -10.19
C GLY A 155 -25.51 14.18 -10.59
N GLU A 156 -25.03 13.22 -11.37
CA GLU A 156 -25.81 12.05 -11.76
C GLU A 156 -26.17 11.17 -10.57
N ALA A 157 -25.22 10.91 -9.65
CA ALA A 157 -25.48 10.13 -8.44
C ALA A 157 -26.52 10.81 -7.53
N LEU A 158 -26.52 12.15 -7.49
CA LEU A 158 -27.51 12.94 -6.77
C LEU A 158 -28.89 12.87 -7.46
N ASP A 159 -28.94 13.04 -8.78
CA ASP A 159 -30.18 13.02 -9.57
C ASP A 159 -30.86 11.65 -9.59
N ARG A 160 -30.07 10.57 -9.61
CA ARG A 160 -30.56 9.18 -9.49
C ARG A 160 -30.99 8.81 -8.08
N GLY A 161 -30.79 9.68 -7.09
CA GLY A 161 -31.14 9.41 -5.70
C GLY A 161 -30.32 8.30 -5.06
N GLU A 162 -29.10 8.07 -5.55
CA GLU A 162 -28.15 7.10 -4.99
C GLU A 162 -27.52 7.65 -3.69
N LEU A 163 -27.45 8.98 -3.56
CA LEU A 163 -27.04 9.68 -2.34
C LEU A 163 -28.24 9.98 -1.46
N ARG A 164 -28.23 9.50 -0.21
CA ARG A 164 -29.36 9.70 0.73
C ARG A 164 -28.88 10.10 2.11
N LEU A 165 -29.63 10.96 2.79
CA LEU A 165 -29.44 11.20 4.21
C LEU A 165 -29.89 9.95 4.99
N HIS A 166 -29.07 9.51 5.93
CA HIS A 166 -29.31 8.33 6.74
C HIS A 166 -28.98 8.62 8.21
N PHE A 167 -29.89 8.31 9.11
CA PHE A 167 -29.69 8.29 10.56
C PHE A 167 -29.54 6.85 11.03
N ASP A 168 -28.42 6.57 11.69
CA ASP A 168 -28.22 5.32 12.40
C ASP A 168 -28.81 5.44 13.81
N ALA A 169 -29.92 4.72 14.03
CA ALA A 169 -30.62 4.71 15.31
C ALA A 169 -29.80 4.08 16.44
N VAL A 170 -28.79 3.26 16.14
CA VAL A 170 -27.93 2.64 17.16
C VAL A 170 -26.90 3.64 17.67
N SER A 171 -26.18 4.32 16.77
CA SER A 171 -25.16 5.29 17.18
C SER A 171 -25.70 6.70 17.44
N GLY A 172 -26.91 7.02 16.98
CA GLY A 172 -27.48 8.36 17.04
C GLY A 172 -26.79 9.34 16.09
N ARG A 173 -26.25 8.84 14.97
CA ARG A 173 -25.46 9.62 14.02
C ARG A 173 -26.10 9.73 12.64
N PHE A 174 -25.86 10.86 11.98
CA PHE A 174 -26.25 11.09 10.60
C PHE A 174 -25.07 10.83 9.66
N SER A 175 -25.37 10.30 8.49
CA SER A 175 -24.44 10.09 7.38
C SER A 175 -25.14 10.35 6.05
N CYS A 176 -24.37 10.62 5.01
CA CYS A 176 -24.82 10.37 3.64
C CYS A 176 -24.49 8.92 3.28
N ALA A 177 -25.51 8.16 2.91
CA ALA A 177 -25.39 6.80 2.41
C ALA A 177 -25.24 6.81 0.88
N TYR A 178 -24.35 5.98 0.37
CA TYR A 178 -24.19 5.66 -1.05
C TYR A 178 -23.99 4.14 -1.17
N PHE A 179 -25.07 3.40 -1.46
CA PHE A 179 -25.10 1.94 -1.31
C PHE A 179 -24.60 1.51 0.09
N ASP A 180 -23.52 0.74 0.18
CA ASP A 180 -22.92 0.28 1.44
C ASP A 180 -21.99 1.33 2.08
N ASN A 181 -21.60 2.36 1.33
CA ASN A 181 -20.73 3.41 1.84
C ASN A 181 -21.49 4.35 2.79
N ARG A 182 -20.80 4.81 3.83
CA ARG A 182 -21.32 5.78 4.80
C ARG A 182 -20.33 6.94 4.93
N PHE A 183 -20.83 8.14 4.73
CA PHE A 183 -20.06 9.38 4.87
C PHE A 183 -20.66 10.20 6.02
N PRO A 184 -20.03 10.25 7.20
CA PRO A 184 -20.61 10.90 8.38
C PRO A 184 -20.90 12.39 8.16
N ILE A 185 -22.04 12.87 8.66
CA ILE A 185 -22.34 14.30 8.66
C ILE A 185 -21.54 14.98 9.77
N ALA A 186 -20.86 16.08 9.45
CA ALA A 186 -20.06 16.83 10.40
C ALA A 186 -20.91 17.24 11.63
N PRO A 187 -20.38 17.12 12.86
CA PRO A 187 -21.08 17.44 14.10
C PRO A 187 -21.66 18.86 14.10
N THR A 188 -20.90 19.81 13.56
CA THR A 188 -21.30 21.23 13.42
C THR A 188 -22.56 21.45 12.58
N ARG A 189 -23.03 20.45 11.85
CA ARG A 189 -24.24 20.51 11.02
C ARG A 189 -25.49 19.99 11.73
N TYR A 190 -25.35 19.20 12.80
CA TYR A 190 -26.48 18.60 13.52
C TYR A 190 -27.50 19.64 14.01
N PRO A 191 -27.11 20.74 14.67
CA PRO A 191 -28.10 21.72 15.15
C PRO A 191 -28.93 22.36 14.05
N ALA A 192 -28.35 22.60 12.87
CA ALA A 192 -29.07 23.18 11.74
C ALA A 192 -29.95 22.12 11.04
N LEU A 193 -29.42 20.91 10.88
CA LEU A 193 -30.13 19.77 10.31
C LEU A 193 -31.39 19.44 11.11
N LEU A 194 -31.27 19.27 12.43
CA LEU A 194 -32.38 18.89 13.30
C LEU A 194 -33.47 19.96 13.39
N ARG A 195 -33.13 21.26 13.27
CA ARG A 195 -34.14 22.34 13.23
C ARG A 195 -35.07 22.25 12.03
N LEU A 196 -34.65 21.62 10.93
CA LEU A 196 -35.53 21.36 9.80
C LEU A 196 -36.63 20.35 10.14
N GLY A 197 -36.47 19.55 11.18
CA GLY A 197 -37.47 18.61 11.66
C GLY A 197 -38.59 19.20 12.53
N GLY A 198 -38.61 20.52 12.73
CA GLY A 198 -39.65 21.22 13.49
C GLY A 198 -39.49 21.12 15.01
N GLU A 199 -40.57 21.42 15.75
CA GLU A 199 -40.57 21.52 17.22
C GLU A 199 -40.14 20.21 17.90
N ALA A 200 -40.54 19.06 17.36
CA ALA A 200 -40.19 17.74 17.89
C ALA A 200 -38.67 17.48 17.93
N LEU A 201 -37.89 18.11 17.05
CA LEU A 201 -36.42 18.00 17.02
C LEU A 201 -35.70 19.24 17.60
N ALA A 202 -36.44 20.24 18.08
CA ALA A 202 -35.87 21.49 18.57
C ALA A 202 -35.05 21.31 19.86
N ALA A 203 -35.49 20.41 20.75
CA ALA A 203 -34.75 20.07 21.97
C ALA A 203 -33.39 19.43 21.64
N ALA A 204 -33.39 18.37 20.81
CA ALA A 204 -32.17 17.74 20.33
C ALA A 204 -31.23 18.73 19.63
N ALA A 205 -31.77 19.64 18.81
CA ALA A 205 -30.98 20.68 18.15
C ALA A 205 -30.28 21.63 19.16
N ARG A 206 -30.93 21.97 20.29
CA ARG A 206 -30.32 22.76 21.37
C ARG A 206 -29.24 21.96 22.10
N ASP A 207 -29.50 20.69 22.37
CA ASP A 207 -28.55 19.78 23.03
C ASP A 207 -27.27 19.61 22.23
N PHE A 208 -27.36 19.34 20.92
CA PHE A 208 -26.20 19.26 20.06
C PHE A 208 -25.47 20.61 19.95
N ARG A 209 -26.19 21.74 19.95
CA ARG A 209 -25.57 23.06 19.97
C ARG A 209 -24.78 23.28 21.27
N ALA A 210 -25.36 22.91 22.41
CA ALA A 210 -24.71 23.01 23.71
C ALA A 210 -23.49 22.08 23.81
N ALA A 211 -23.59 20.85 23.30
CA ALA A 211 -22.49 19.89 23.25
C ALA A 211 -21.27 20.43 22.48
N LEU A 212 -21.54 21.15 21.39
CA LEU A 212 -20.53 21.76 20.52
C LEU A 212 -20.02 23.12 20.99
N ALA A 213 -20.71 23.75 21.94
CA ALA A 213 -20.33 25.04 22.51
C ALA A 213 -19.05 24.95 23.37
N GLY A 214 -18.37 26.09 23.53
CA GLY A 214 -17.18 26.22 24.39
C GLY A 214 -15.85 25.85 23.73
N ARG A 215 -14.80 25.80 24.55
CA ARG A 215 -13.42 25.42 24.14
C ARG A 215 -13.40 24.00 23.56
N ALA A 216 -12.43 23.74 22.69
CA ALA A 216 -12.34 22.49 21.94
C ALA A 216 -12.25 21.22 22.83
N GLY A 217 -11.68 21.34 24.03
CA GLY A 217 -11.58 20.23 24.98
C GLY A 217 -12.94 19.68 25.41
N GLY A 218 -13.08 18.35 25.39
CA GLY A 218 -14.31 17.66 25.77
C GLY A 218 -15.44 17.72 24.73
N ARG A 219 -15.25 18.41 23.61
CA ARG A 219 -16.32 18.65 22.62
C ARG A 219 -16.80 17.34 21.99
N ARG A 220 -15.88 16.43 21.68
CA ARG A 220 -16.16 15.13 21.08
C ARG A 220 -16.92 14.25 22.06
N GLU A 221 -16.46 14.17 23.30
CA GLU A 221 -17.10 13.38 24.36
C GLU A 221 -18.53 13.87 24.64
N ARG A 222 -18.74 15.20 24.67
CA ARG A 222 -20.08 15.79 24.80
C ARG A 222 -20.96 15.51 23.60
N PHE A 223 -20.42 15.58 22.38
CA PHE A 223 -21.14 15.25 21.15
C PHE A 223 -21.54 13.78 21.12
N ASP A 224 -20.62 12.87 21.43
CA ASP A 224 -20.88 11.43 21.51
C ASP A 224 -21.93 11.11 22.58
N ALA A 225 -21.90 11.81 23.73
CA ALA A 225 -22.93 11.69 24.75
C ALA A 225 -24.30 12.18 24.27
N ALA A 226 -24.35 13.28 23.50
CA ALA A 226 -25.58 13.76 22.88
C ALA A 226 -26.12 12.77 21.84
N CYS A 227 -25.26 12.19 21.00
CA CYS A 227 -25.63 11.10 20.08
C CYS A 227 -26.23 9.90 20.81
N ARG A 228 -25.60 9.42 21.90
CA ARG A 228 -26.14 8.29 22.68
C ARG A 228 -27.51 8.58 23.28
N ARG A 229 -27.72 9.78 23.85
CA ARG A 229 -29.05 10.18 24.36
C ARG A 229 -30.08 10.24 23.24
N PHE A 230 -29.72 10.86 22.11
CA PHE A 230 -30.59 10.98 20.96
C PHE A 230 -30.97 9.60 20.37
N ALA A 231 -30.03 8.65 20.33
CA ALA A 231 -30.29 7.26 19.95
C ALA A 231 -31.31 6.58 20.88
N GLN A 232 -31.13 6.73 22.20
CA GLN A 232 -32.03 6.17 23.20
C GLN A 232 -33.45 6.74 23.09
N GLU A 233 -33.57 8.06 22.91
CA GLU A 233 -34.86 8.73 22.70
C GLU A 233 -35.52 8.27 21.40
N ALA A 234 -34.76 8.14 20.30
CA ALA A 234 -35.27 7.70 19.01
C ALA A 234 -35.71 6.23 19.02
N ALA A 235 -35.05 5.37 19.80
CA ALA A 235 -35.40 3.96 19.94
C ALA A 235 -36.74 3.73 20.67
N GLY A 236 -37.19 4.69 21.48
CA GLY A 236 -38.46 4.62 22.21
C GLY A 236 -39.72 4.74 21.34
N GLY A 237 -39.58 5.05 20.05
CA GLY A 237 -40.70 5.29 19.13
C GLY A 237 -41.45 6.61 19.42
N GLY A 238 -42.50 6.90 18.63
CA GLY A 238 -43.37 8.06 18.86
C GLY A 238 -42.98 9.34 18.08
N PRO A 239 -43.28 10.55 18.61
CA PRO A 239 -43.17 11.81 17.88
C PRO A 239 -41.78 12.10 17.29
N LEU A 240 -40.73 11.56 17.91
CA LEU A 240 -39.36 11.73 17.46
C LEU A 240 -39.06 10.94 16.18
N ALA A 241 -39.57 9.71 16.08
CA ALA A 241 -39.43 8.88 14.89
C ALA A 241 -40.20 9.47 13.70
N GLU A 242 -41.40 9.99 13.94
CA GLU A 242 -42.19 10.72 12.93
C GLU A 242 -41.48 12.00 12.47
N ALA A 243 -40.87 12.74 13.40
CA ALA A 243 -40.10 13.94 13.07
C ALA A 243 -38.85 13.64 12.25
N LEU A 244 -38.18 12.50 12.52
CA LEU A 244 -37.06 12.02 11.70
C LEU A 244 -37.52 11.61 10.29
N ALA A 245 -38.67 10.95 10.16
CA ALA A 245 -39.26 10.65 8.86
C ALA A 245 -39.61 11.93 8.07
N GLY A 246 -40.20 12.92 8.73
CA GLY A 246 -40.46 14.24 8.16
C GLY A 246 -39.20 15.00 7.77
N LEU A 247 -38.11 14.86 8.55
CA LEU A 247 -36.80 15.37 8.20
C LEU A 247 -36.27 14.71 6.92
N TYR A 248 -36.36 13.39 6.78
CA TYR A 248 -35.92 12.69 5.56
C TYR A 248 -36.69 13.11 4.32
N ALA A 249 -38.01 13.30 4.42
CA ALA A 249 -38.83 13.77 3.30
C ALA A 249 -38.33 15.12 2.75
N ARG A 250 -37.73 15.98 3.58
CA ARG A 250 -37.12 17.24 3.13
C ARG A 250 -35.82 17.07 2.35
N PHE A 251 -35.21 15.89 2.40
CA PHE A 251 -34.01 15.53 1.63
C PHE A 251 -34.34 14.45 0.58
N ALA A 252 -35.62 14.27 0.25
CA ALA A 252 -36.06 13.22 -0.66
C ALA A 252 -35.47 13.43 -2.07
N PRO A 253 -34.88 12.38 -2.68
CA PRO A 253 -34.16 12.52 -3.94
C PRO A 253 -35.07 12.74 -5.15
N ASP A 254 -36.36 12.42 -5.05
CA ASP A 254 -37.37 12.65 -6.07
C ASP A 254 -37.75 14.15 -6.21
N SER A 255 -37.53 14.97 -5.19
CA SER A 255 -37.77 16.41 -5.23
C SER A 255 -36.52 17.23 -5.58
N ALA A 256 -36.67 18.28 -6.41
CA ALA A 256 -35.57 19.17 -6.75
C ALA A 256 -35.04 19.93 -5.52
N GLU A 257 -35.95 20.38 -4.64
CA GLU A 257 -35.61 21.03 -3.38
C GLU A 257 -34.88 20.09 -2.43
N GLY A 258 -35.26 18.80 -2.38
CA GLY A 258 -34.61 17.78 -1.56
C GLY A 258 -33.18 17.51 -2.03
N ARG A 259 -32.98 17.34 -3.35
CA ARG A 259 -31.63 17.23 -3.94
C ARG A 259 -30.77 18.47 -3.66
N GLN A 260 -31.33 19.66 -3.82
CA GLN A 260 -30.63 20.92 -3.53
C GLN A 260 -30.23 21.04 -2.05
N ARG A 261 -31.11 20.65 -1.12
CA ARG A 261 -30.81 20.62 0.31
C ARG A 261 -29.72 19.62 0.65
N LEU A 262 -29.76 18.42 0.07
CA LEU A 262 -28.71 17.42 0.26
C LEU A 262 -27.37 17.91 -0.29
N HIS A 263 -27.36 18.50 -1.49
CA HIS A 263 -26.16 19.13 -2.06
C HIS A 263 -25.57 20.19 -1.13
N TYR A 264 -26.40 21.13 -0.64
CA TYR A 264 -25.96 22.18 0.29
C TYR A 264 -25.41 21.62 1.60
N LEU A 265 -25.97 20.51 2.10
CA LEU A 265 -25.44 19.81 3.26
C LEU A 265 -24.07 19.20 2.94
N LEU A 266 -23.94 18.48 1.81
CA LEU A 266 -22.71 17.81 1.40
C LEU A 266 -21.55 18.79 1.12
N GLU A 267 -21.83 19.96 0.56
CA GLU A 267 -20.81 21.00 0.34
C GLU A 267 -20.18 21.56 1.63
N ARG A 268 -20.78 21.29 2.79
CA ARG A 268 -20.30 21.76 4.11
C ARG A 268 -19.60 20.68 4.93
N GLN A 269 -19.35 19.53 4.32
CA GLN A 269 -18.65 18.45 4.98
C GLN A 269 -17.13 18.67 4.94
N PRO A 270 -16.38 18.06 5.87
CA PRO A 270 -14.92 18.03 5.82
C PRO A 270 -14.35 17.22 4.66
N TYR A 271 -15.22 16.59 3.86
CA TYR A 271 -14.88 15.87 2.65
C TYR A 271 -15.70 16.37 1.47
N ARG A 272 -15.22 16.08 0.26
CA ARG A 272 -15.92 16.28 -1.02
C ARG A 272 -16.10 14.91 -1.67
N LEU A 273 -17.35 14.49 -1.87
CA LEU A 273 -17.65 13.27 -2.63
C LEU A 273 -17.34 13.47 -4.11
N ALA A 274 -16.72 12.48 -4.73
CA ALA A 274 -16.33 12.55 -6.13
C ALA A 274 -16.46 11.20 -6.84
N PHE A 275 -16.52 11.26 -8.16
CA PHE A 275 -16.49 10.10 -9.04
C PHE A 275 -15.13 9.40 -8.95
N TRP A 276 -15.12 8.08 -8.82
CA TRP A 276 -13.88 7.32 -8.60
C TRP A 276 -12.80 7.56 -9.67
N ARG A 277 -13.20 7.82 -10.92
CA ARG A 277 -12.25 8.12 -12.01
C ARG A 277 -11.45 9.41 -11.85
N THR A 278 -11.87 10.30 -10.94
CA THR A 278 -11.12 11.53 -10.62
C THR A 278 -9.96 11.28 -9.65
N ALA A 279 -9.88 10.10 -9.04
CA ALA A 279 -8.88 9.80 -8.01
C ALA A 279 -7.43 9.94 -8.51
N ALA A 280 -7.14 9.53 -9.74
CA ALA A 280 -5.79 9.62 -10.29
C ALA A 280 -5.27 11.07 -10.38
N ASP A 281 -6.18 12.05 -10.54
CA ASP A 281 -5.83 13.45 -10.80
C ASP A 281 -6.00 14.36 -9.57
N GLU A 282 -7.05 14.14 -8.76
CA GLU A 282 -7.49 15.09 -7.73
C GLU A 282 -7.24 14.61 -6.29
N ILE A 283 -6.89 13.33 -6.06
CA ILE A 283 -6.81 12.82 -4.69
C ILE A 283 -5.77 13.56 -3.86
N ASN A 284 -6.17 14.08 -2.70
CA ASN A 284 -5.30 14.90 -1.85
C ASN A 284 -4.76 14.13 -0.64
N TRP A 285 -4.65 12.81 -0.74
CA TRP A 285 -4.06 11.97 0.28
C TRP A 285 -3.33 10.80 -0.38
N ARG A 286 -2.27 10.31 0.27
CA ARG A 286 -1.39 9.28 -0.30
C ARG A 286 -2.09 7.91 -0.33
N ARG A 287 -2.01 7.20 -1.45
CA ARG A 287 -2.54 5.85 -1.63
C ARG A 287 -1.46 4.76 -1.49
N PHE A 288 -1.90 3.50 -1.41
CA PHE A 288 -1.06 2.37 -1.83
C PHE A 288 -1.18 2.20 -3.35
N PHE A 289 -0.08 2.43 -4.07
CA PHE A 289 -0.09 2.53 -5.54
C PHE A 289 -1.22 3.46 -6.04
N ASP A 290 -2.08 2.95 -6.92
CA ASP A 290 -3.24 3.63 -7.50
C ASP A 290 -4.58 3.21 -6.86
N VAL A 291 -4.55 2.40 -5.79
CA VAL A 291 -5.74 1.85 -5.13
C VAL A 291 -6.40 2.90 -4.23
N SER A 292 -7.58 3.36 -4.63
CA SER A 292 -8.33 4.43 -3.92
C SER A 292 -9.02 3.95 -2.64
N GLU A 293 -8.98 2.66 -2.40
CA GLU A 293 -9.49 1.97 -1.22
C GLU A 293 -8.46 1.85 -0.11
N LEU A 294 -7.19 2.23 -0.32
CA LEU A 294 -6.10 2.04 0.64
C LEU A 294 -5.38 3.37 0.92
N ALA A 295 -5.67 3.98 2.06
CA ALA A 295 -5.08 5.25 2.47
C ALA A 295 -3.78 5.05 3.25
N GLY A 296 -2.77 5.82 2.85
CA GLY A 296 -1.44 5.81 3.45
C GLY A 296 -1.45 6.33 4.88
N VAL A 297 -0.81 5.58 5.77
CA VAL A 297 -0.67 5.85 7.21
C VAL A 297 0.68 6.50 7.50
N ARG A 298 0.71 7.47 8.42
CA ARG A 298 1.91 8.22 8.83
C ARG A 298 2.67 7.53 9.96
N VAL A 299 3.10 6.29 9.72
CA VAL A 299 3.76 5.43 10.74
C VAL A 299 5.11 5.99 11.24
N GLU A 300 5.67 7.00 10.56
CA GLU A 300 6.83 7.73 11.05
C GLU A 300 6.55 8.47 12.37
N LEU A 301 5.29 8.88 12.59
CA LEU A 301 4.85 9.53 13.82
C LEU A 301 4.78 8.52 14.99
N PRO A 302 5.37 8.81 16.16
CA PRO A 302 5.38 7.88 17.30
C PRO A 302 4.00 7.37 17.72
N ALA A 303 3.02 8.27 17.86
CA ALA A 303 1.66 7.90 18.28
C ALA A 303 0.95 6.98 17.27
N VAL A 304 1.22 7.18 15.97
CA VAL A 304 0.67 6.31 14.91
C VAL A 304 1.35 4.95 14.92
N PHE A 305 2.69 4.93 15.04
CA PHE A 305 3.45 3.69 15.18
C PHE A 305 2.94 2.84 16.35
N GLU A 306 2.80 3.46 17.54
CA GLU A 306 2.29 2.81 18.75
C GLU A 306 0.91 2.23 18.54
N ARG A 307 -0.02 2.98 17.92
CA ARG A 307 -1.37 2.50 17.64
C ARG A 307 -1.39 1.32 16.66
N VAL A 308 -0.65 1.42 15.56
CA VAL A 308 -0.61 0.38 14.51
C VAL A 308 0.02 -0.92 15.02
N HIS A 309 1.02 -0.83 15.90
CA HIS A 309 1.78 -2.00 16.34
C HIS A 309 1.38 -2.53 17.71
N ALA A 310 0.46 -1.88 18.44
CA ALA A 310 0.08 -2.26 19.80
C ALA A 310 -0.28 -3.75 19.91
N THR A 311 -1.18 -4.23 19.05
CA THR A 311 -1.61 -5.63 19.05
C THR A 311 -0.49 -6.56 18.63
N THR A 312 0.23 -6.29 17.55
CA THR A 312 1.36 -7.12 17.10
C THR A 312 2.42 -7.27 18.20
N LEU A 313 2.82 -6.17 18.86
CA LEU A 313 3.82 -6.20 19.91
C LEU A 313 3.32 -6.94 21.16
N ARG A 314 2.02 -6.80 21.49
CA ARG A 314 1.38 -7.58 22.55
C ARG A 314 1.40 -9.08 22.23
N LEU A 315 0.97 -9.49 21.03
CA LEU A 315 1.00 -10.89 20.61
C LEU A 315 2.42 -11.47 20.66
N TYR A 316 3.43 -10.67 20.28
CA TYR A 316 4.83 -11.08 20.40
C TYR A 316 5.28 -11.20 21.87
N ALA A 317 4.91 -10.24 22.74
CA ALA A 317 5.21 -10.29 24.17
C ALA A 317 4.56 -11.50 24.85
N GLU A 318 3.35 -11.89 24.44
CA GLU A 318 2.63 -13.06 24.95
C GLU A 318 3.14 -14.40 24.37
N GLY A 319 4.12 -14.40 23.47
CA GLY A 319 4.67 -15.62 22.86
C GLY A 319 3.84 -16.24 21.74
N LEU A 320 2.81 -15.52 21.25
CA LEU A 320 1.90 -16.01 20.20
C LEU A 320 2.48 -15.89 18.79
N ILE A 321 3.40 -14.97 18.57
CA ILE A 321 4.16 -14.83 17.33
C ILE A 321 5.65 -14.76 17.63
N ASP A 322 6.49 -15.15 16.67
CA ASP A 322 7.94 -15.30 16.82
C ASP A 322 8.73 -14.31 15.96
N GLY A 323 8.03 -13.61 15.07
CA GLY A 323 8.59 -12.65 14.15
C GLY A 323 7.53 -12.01 13.28
N VAL A 324 7.97 -11.08 12.44
CA VAL A 324 7.12 -10.36 11.49
C VAL A 324 7.75 -10.29 10.11
N ARG A 325 6.92 -10.34 9.07
CA ARG A 325 7.25 -9.85 7.74
C ARG A 325 6.58 -8.50 7.54
N VAL A 326 7.36 -7.48 7.17
CA VAL A 326 6.85 -6.13 6.92
C VAL A 326 6.43 -6.00 5.46
N ASP A 327 5.15 -5.74 5.23
CA ASP A 327 4.58 -5.42 3.93
C ASP A 327 5.02 -4.05 3.43
N HIS A 328 5.33 -3.97 2.13
CA HIS A 328 5.55 -2.74 1.37
C HIS A 328 6.38 -1.68 2.11
N VAL A 329 7.59 -2.07 2.56
CA VAL A 329 8.46 -1.19 3.34
C VAL A 329 8.86 0.07 2.57
N ASP A 330 8.92 -0.03 1.24
CA ASP A 330 9.24 1.07 0.32
C ASP A 330 8.10 2.10 0.18
N GLY A 331 6.92 1.88 0.78
CA GLY A 331 5.87 2.90 0.89
C GLY A 331 6.06 3.87 2.07
N LEU A 332 6.92 3.52 3.03
CA LEU A 332 7.10 4.30 4.25
C LEU A 332 7.90 5.60 4.01
N ALA A 333 7.62 6.64 4.80
CA ALA A 333 8.35 7.90 4.69
C ALA A 333 9.85 7.73 5.04
N ASP A 334 10.14 6.98 6.11
CA ASP A 334 11.49 6.64 6.58
C ASP A 334 11.57 5.14 6.96
N PRO A 335 11.80 4.24 5.98
CA PRO A 335 11.92 2.80 6.19
C PRO A 335 12.98 2.42 7.21
N ARG A 336 14.13 3.11 7.17
CA ARG A 336 15.25 2.88 8.07
C ARG A 336 14.88 3.17 9.52
N ALA A 337 14.30 4.34 9.80
CA ALA A 337 13.88 4.70 11.14
C ALA A 337 12.76 3.78 11.64
N TYR A 338 11.83 3.41 10.75
CA TYR A 338 10.77 2.46 11.05
C TYR A 338 11.32 1.09 11.48
N CYS A 339 12.15 0.43 10.66
CA CYS A 339 12.70 -0.90 10.97
C CYS A 339 13.49 -0.90 12.28
N ARG A 340 14.30 0.14 12.53
CA ARG A 340 15.05 0.30 13.79
C ARG A 340 14.13 0.55 15.00
N ARG A 341 13.01 1.24 14.82
CA ARG A 341 12.01 1.45 15.87
C ARG A 341 11.30 0.14 16.19
N LEU A 342 10.86 -0.59 15.16
CA LEU A 342 10.23 -1.90 15.30
C LEU A 342 11.16 -2.92 15.97
N ARG A 343 12.44 -2.98 15.55
CA ARG A 343 13.45 -3.84 16.19
C ARG A 343 13.60 -3.56 17.68
N ARG A 344 13.66 -2.29 18.09
CA ARG A 344 13.73 -1.88 19.49
C ARG A 344 12.46 -2.24 20.26
N ALA A 345 11.30 -2.03 19.66
CA ALA A 345 10.02 -2.37 20.27
C ALA A 345 9.88 -3.89 20.50
N LEU A 346 10.27 -4.71 19.51
CA LEU A 346 10.32 -6.17 19.64
C LEU A 346 11.32 -6.60 20.72
N ALA A 347 12.52 -6.00 20.77
CA ALA A 347 13.49 -6.31 21.82
C ALA A 347 12.99 -5.95 23.23
N GLN A 348 12.20 -4.89 23.36
CA GLN A 348 11.56 -4.53 24.63
C GLN A 348 10.44 -5.50 25.01
N ALA A 349 9.58 -5.86 24.04
CA ALA A 349 8.50 -6.84 24.20
C ALA A 349 9.03 -8.26 24.52
N ALA A 350 10.23 -8.59 24.03
CA ALA A 350 10.87 -9.88 24.29
C ALA A 350 11.12 -10.14 25.79
N LYS A 351 11.24 -9.07 26.61
CA LYS A 351 11.46 -9.19 28.06
C LYS A 351 10.26 -9.79 28.81
N GLN A 352 9.07 -9.75 28.21
CA GLN A 352 7.85 -10.32 28.79
C GLN A 352 7.51 -11.70 28.22
N ARG A 353 8.32 -12.23 27.29
CA ARG A 353 8.03 -13.51 26.63
C ARG A 353 8.08 -14.68 27.62
N PRO A 354 7.12 -15.63 27.52
CA PRO A 354 7.13 -16.82 28.35
C PRO A 354 8.27 -17.76 27.94
N ALA A 355 8.72 -18.59 28.88
CA ALA A 355 9.91 -19.44 28.71
C ALA A 355 9.72 -20.58 27.69
N ASP A 356 8.47 -20.94 27.38
CA ASP A 356 8.10 -21.97 26.41
C ASP A 356 7.99 -21.42 24.97
N ALA A 357 8.01 -20.10 24.79
CA ALA A 357 8.09 -19.50 23.45
C ALA A 357 9.48 -19.72 22.83
N PRO A 358 9.59 -19.80 21.49
CA PRO A 358 10.87 -19.88 20.79
C PRO A 358 11.89 -18.86 21.29
N ALA A 359 13.04 -19.38 21.70
CA ALA A 359 14.16 -18.60 22.20
C ALA A 359 14.92 -17.97 21.04
N GLY A 360 15.31 -16.70 21.21
CA GLY A 360 16.08 -15.95 20.21
C GLY A 360 15.51 -14.56 19.95
N ARG A 361 16.19 -13.84 19.05
CA ARG A 361 15.72 -12.52 18.59
C ARG A 361 14.54 -12.71 17.66
N ALA A 362 13.51 -11.87 17.78
CA ALA A 362 12.39 -11.83 16.84
C ALA A 362 12.90 -11.85 15.39
N TRP A 363 12.36 -12.71 14.55
CA TRP A 363 12.72 -12.68 13.13
C TRP A 363 11.95 -11.53 12.44
N LEU A 364 12.64 -10.65 11.73
CA LEU A 364 12.06 -9.49 11.05
C LEU A 364 12.62 -9.39 9.65
N VAL A 365 11.79 -9.72 8.67
CA VAL A 365 12.11 -9.57 7.25
C VAL A 365 11.22 -8.51 6.62
N VAL A 366 11.69 -7.90 5.54
CA VAL A 366 10.94 -6.86 4.81
C VAL A 366 10.62 -7.34 3.40
N GLU A 367 9.41 -7.06 2.94
CA GLU A 367 9.15 -7.07 1.51
C GLU A 367 9.83 -5.85 0.89
N LYS A 368 10.85 -6.12 0.06
CA LYS A 368 11.60 -5.10 -0.64
C LYS A 368 12.16 -5.69 -1.93
N ILE A 369 11.88 -5.04 -3.05
CA ILE A 369 12.38 -5.45 -4.36
C ILE A 369 13.73 -4.78 -4.61
N LEU A 370 14.79 -5.57 -4.75
CA LEU A 370 16.14 -5.08 -5.00
C LEU A 370 16.41 -5.04 -6.50
N ALA A 371 16.86 -3.90 -7.02
CA ALA A 371 17.41 -3.86 -8.37
C ALA A 371 18.77 -4.59 -8.44
N ALA A 372 19.26 -4.86 -9.66
CA ALA A 372 20.42 -5.72 -9.91
C ALA A 372 21.69 -5.40 -9.09
N THR A 373 21.98 -4.13 -8.81
CA THR A 373 23.15 -3.70 -8.03
C THR A 373 22.80 -3.18 -6.64
N GLU A 374 21.51 -3.20 -6.29
CA GLU A 374 21.01 -2.70 -5.01
C GLU A 374 21.21 -3.74 -3.91
N HIS A 375 21.64 -3.29 -2.74
CA HIS A 375 21.76 -4.13 -1.55
C HIS A 375 20.87 -3.57 -0.45
N LEU A 376 20.22 -4.48 0.29
CA LEU A 376 19.45 -4.07 1.46
C LEU A 376 20.40 -3.40 2.48
N PRO A 377 20.10 -2.20 2.99
CA PRO A 377 21.01 -1.54 3.93
C PRO A 377 21.06 -2.28 5.27
N ALA A 378 22.26 -2.70 5.70
CA ALA A 378 22.45 -3.45 6.95
C ALA A 378 22.03 -2.65 8.20
N ASP A 379 22.06 -1.33 8.14
CA ASP A 379 21.77 -0.47 9.29
C ASP A 379 20.26 -0.28 9.58
N TRP A 380 19.39 -0.91 8.77
CA TRP A 380 17.95 -1.05 9.05
C TRP A 380 17.68 -2.06 10.18
N GLN A 381 18.63 -2.94 10.49
CA GLN A 381 18.51 -3.97 11.53
C GLN A 381 17.40 -5.00 11.26
N THR A 382 17.18 -5.33 9.99
CA THR A 382 16.34 -6.44 9.55
C THR A 382 17.17 -7.71 9.35
N ASP A 383 16.50 -8.84 9.22
CA ASP A 383 17.12 -10.16 9.03
C ASP A 383 17.21 -10.55 7.54
N GLY A 384 16.67 -9.71 6.66
CA GLY A 384 16.74 -9.85 5.21
C GLY A 384 15.46 -9.41 4.49
N THR A 385 15.36 -9.80 3.23
CA THR A 385 14.17 -9.62 2.39
C THR A 385 13.28 -10.87 2.38
N THR A 386 12.11 -10.77 1.77
CA THR A 386 11.20 -11.90 1.50
C THR A 386 11.63 -12.85 0.39
N GLY A 387 12.73 -12.56 -0.34
CA GLY A 387 13.40 -13.55 -1.19
C GLY A 387 13.22 -13.39 -2.70
N TYR A 388 12.60 -12.31 -3.18
CA TYR A 388 12.49 -12.00 -4.62
C TYR A 388 13.86 -11.95 -5.33
N SER A 389 14.91 -11.49 -4.64
CA SER A 389 16.27 -11.50 -5.19
C SER A 389 16.77 -12.92 -5.48
N PHE A 390 16.50 -13.89 -4.59
CA PHE A 390 16.82 -15.29 -4.86
C PHE A 390 15.97 -15.86 -6.00
N MET A 391 14.67 -15.53 -6.04
CA MET A 391 13.77 -15.95 -7.12
C MET A 391 14.29 -15.48 -8.50
N ASN A 392 14.79 -14.24 -8.57
CA ASN A 392 15.42 -13.71 -9.78
C ASN A 392 16.68 -14.53 -10.16
N SER A 393 17.61 -14.72 -9.22
CA SER A 393 18.89 -15.38 -9.47
C SER A 393 18.73 -16.85 -9.88
N VAL A 394 17.88 -17.61 -9.17
CA VAL A 394 17.63 -19.02 -9.52
C VAL A 394 16.87 -19.11 -10.84
N GLY A 395 15.95 -18.18 -11.11
CA GLY A 395 15.29 -18.07 -12.41
C GLY A 395 16.30 -17.90 -13.53
N ALA A 396 17.19 -16.90 -13.44
CA ALA A 396 18.22 -16.65 -14.45
C ALA A 396 19.23 -17.81 -14.60
N LEU A 397 19.57 -18.52 -13.52
CA LEU A 397 20.45 -19.70 -13.56
C LEU A 397 19.89 -20.83 -14.42
N LEU A 398 18.55 -20.97 -14.47
CA LEU A 398 17.87 -22.04 -15.22
C LEU A 398 17.71 -21.76 -16.72
N HIS A 399 18.14 -20.59 -17.21
CA HIS A 399 18.01 -20.24 -18.62
C HIS A 399 19.30 -20.52 -19.40
N ASP A 400 19.19 -21.10 -20.59
CA ASP A 400 20.32 -21.28 -21.50
C ASP A 400 20.63 -19.96 -22.21
N PRO A 401 21.81 -19.33 -21.99
CA PRO A 401 22.18 -18.07 -22.63
C PRO A 401 22.18 -18.14 -24.16
N ALA A 402 22.33 -19.32 -24.78
CA ALA A 402 22.27 -19.47 -26.23
C ALA A 402 20.87 -19.17 -26.81
N GLY A 403 19.82 -19.27 -25.99
CA GLY A 403 18.43 -18.99 -26.37
C GLY A 403 18.10 -17.51 -26.55
N GLU A 404 18.88 -16.59 -25.97
CA GLU A 404 18.51 -15.18 -25.91
C GLU A 404 18.34 -14.55 -27.29
N ALA A 405 19.37 -14.65 -28.14
CA ALA A 405 19.36 -13.99 -29.45
C ALA A 405 18.31 -14.59 -30.41
N PRO A 406 18.14 -15.93 -30.52
CA PRO A 406 17.06 -16.53 -31.30
C PRO A 406 15.65 -16.11 -30.84
N LEU A 407 15.38 -16.10 -29.53
CA LEU A 407 14.08 -15.70 -28.97
C LEU A 407 13.81 -14.20 -29.18
N ALA A 408 14.84 -13.35 -29.03
CA ALA A 408 14.75 -11.93 -29.32
C ALA A 408 14.38 -11.65 -30.78
N ARG A 409 15.02 -12.38 -31.72
CA ARG A 409 14.67 -12.30 -33.16
C ARG A 409 13.24 -12.76 -33.41
N LEU A 410 12.85 -13.91 -32.86
CA LEU A 410 11.49 -14.45 -33.00
C LEU A 410 10.44 -13.45 -32.53
N TRP A 411 10.61 -12.89 -31.32
CA TRP A 411 9.72 -11.88 -30.78
C TRP A 411 9.59 -10.66 -31.71
N SER A 412 10.72 -10.13 -32.17
CA SER A 412 10.73 -8.94 -33.03
C SER A 412 10.09 -9.19 -34.40
N GLU A 413 10.40 -10.33 -35.02
CA GLU A 413 9.87 -10.73 -36.33
C GLU A 413 8.35 -10.96 -36.29
N VAL A 414 7.86 -11.60 -35.22
CA VAL A 414 6.45 -11.98 -35.12
C VAL A 414 5.57 -10.81 -34.69
N THR A 415 6.06 -9.96 -33.78
CA THR A 415 5.24 -8.91 -33.15
C THR A 415 5.49 -7.52 -33.72
N GLY A 416 6.63 -7.30 -34.38
CA GLY A 416 7.11 -5.96 -34.77
C GLY A 416 7.54 -5.08 -33.59
N ARG A 417 7.56 -5.62 -32.36
CA ARG A 417 7.95 -4.89 -31.14
C ARG A 417 9.45 -5.05 -30.88
N SER A 418 10.02 -4.11 -30.11
CA SER A 418 11.42 -4.20 -29.68
C SER A 418 11.65 -5.42 -28.79
N ALA A 419 12.79 -6.09 -28.99
CA ALA A 419 13.28 -7.13 -28.08
C ALA A 419 14.01 -6.57 -26.85
N GLN A 420 14.27 -5.25 -26.80
CA GLN A 420 14.86 -4.60 -25.63
C GLN A 420 13.75 -4.28 -24.61
N PHE A 421 13.89 -4.79 -23.40
CA PHE A 421 12.89 -4.62 -22.35
C PHE A 421 12.77 -3.15 -21.92
N GLU A 422 13.90 -2.45 -21.93
CA GLU A 422 14.05 -1.07 -21.49
C GLU A 422 13.22 -0.09 -22.33
N ASP A 423 12.88 -0.43 -23.57
CA ASP A 423 12.02 0.39 -24.41
C ASP A 423 10.58 0.42 -23.86
N GLU A 424 10.05 -0.73 -23.47
CA GLU A 424 8.73 -0.86 -22.84
C GLU A 424 8.73 -0.24 -21.44
N GLU A 425 9.77 -0.49 -20.64
CA GLU A 425 9.91 0.13 -19.32
C GLU A 425 9.95 1.66 -19.42
N ARG A 426 10.76 2.22 -20.32
CA ARG A 426 10.89 3.67 -20.49
C ARG A 426 9.57 4.29 -20.95
N ALA A 427 8.87 3.64 -21.87
CA ALA A 427 7.54 4.09 -22.31
C ALA A 427 6.53 4.07 -21.15
N ALA A 428 6.54 3.01 -20.34
CA ALA A 428 5.68 2.90 -19.16
C ALA A 428 6.01 3.97 -18.10
N ARG A 429 7.29 4.16 -17.75
CA ARG A 429 7.74 5.20 -16.79
C ARG A 429 7.34 6.61 -17.20
N ARG A 430 7.22 6.89 -18.51
CA ARG A 430 6.72 8.17 -19.04
C ARG A 430 5.21 8.36 -18.89
N ARG A 431 4.44 7.26 -18.88
CA ARG A 431 2.97 7.25 -18.85
C ARG A 431 2.41 7.17 -17.44
N ILE A 432 2.93 6.26 -16.60
CA ILE A 432 2.38 5.93 -15.28
C ILE A 432 2.21 7.16 -14.37
N PRO A 433 3.19 8.07 -14.23
CA PRO A 433 3.02 9.28 -13.41
C PRO A 433 1.93 10.23 -13.90
N LYS A 434 1.52 10.13 -15.17
CA LYS A 434 0.49 11.00 -15.78
C LYS A 434 -0.89 10.36 -15.74
N GLU A 435 -0.98 9.04 -15.86
CA GLU A 435 -2.25 8.33 -16.01
C GLU A 435 -2.77 7.77 -14.69
N LEU A 436 -1.90 7.24 -13.81
CA LEU A 436 -2.31 6.55 -12.59
C LEU A 436 -1.91 7.30 -11.31
N LEU A 437 -0.77 8.00 -11.35
CA LEU A 437 -0.15 8.67 -10.19
C LEU A 437 -0.09 10.20 -10.38
N GLY A 438 -1.04 10.78 -11.11
CA GLY A 438 -1.08 12.22 -11.44
C GLY A 438 -1.09 13.10 -10.19
N ALA A 439 -1.94 12.79 -9.23
CA ALA A 439 -2.04 13.48 -7.95
C ALA A 439 -0.75 13.38 -7.12
N ASP A 440 -0.15 12.18 -7.03
CA ASP A 440 1.11 11.94 -6.31
C ASP A 440 2.28 12.72 -6.96
N PHE A 441 2.33 12.72 -8.29
CA PHE A 441 3.28 13.52 -9.08
C PHE A 441 3.11 15.02 -8.82
N ASN A 442 1.87 15.51 -8.83
CA ASN A 442 1.55 16.91 -8.55
C ASN A 442 1.97 17.28 -7.12
N ALA A 443 1.66 16.45 -6.13
CA ALA A 443 2.03 16.66 -4.74
C ALA A 443 3.56 16.75 -4.55
N CYS A 444 4.32 15.89 -5.23
CA CYS A 444 5.79 15.96 -5.24
C CYS A 444 6.31 17.25 -5.88
N ALA A 445 5.80 17.62 -7.07
CA ALA A 445 6.17 18.86 -7.75
C ALA A 445 5.83 20.11 -6.91
N HIS A 446 4.69 20.13 -6.22
CA HIS A 446 4.30 21.21 -5.32
C HIS A 446 5.19 21.28 -4.07
N ALA A 447 5.61 20.14 -3.51
CA ALA A 447 6.56 20.12 -2.40
C ALA A 447 7.91 20.76 -2.80
N LEU A 448 8.44 20.39 -3.98
CA LEU A 448 9.66 20.99 -4.55
C LEU A 448 9.48 22.49 -4.84
N HIS A 449 8.35 22.89 -5.41
CA HIS A 449 8.06 24.30 -5.69
C HIS A 449 7.89 25.15 -4.42
N THR A 450 7.40 24.55 -3.33
CA THR A 450 7.32 25.22 -2.03
C THR A 450 8.71 25.50 -1.47
N ILE A 451 9.67 24.57 -1.64
CA ILE A 451 11.09 24.81 -1.32
C ILE A 451 11.62 25.96 -2.17
N ALA A 452 11.43 25.89 -3.50
CA ALA A 452 11.88 26.91 -4.43
C ALA A 452 11.47 28.33 -4.01
N ARG A 453 10.18 28.51 -3.66
CA ARG A 453 9.61 29.80 -3.25
C ARG A 453 10.05 30.29 -1.87
N SER A 454 10.65 29.42 -1.05
CA SER A 454 11.09 29.79 0.30
C SER A 454 12.46 30.50 0.34
N ASP A 455 13.23 30.47 -0.76
CA ASP A 455 14.54 31.14 -0.88
C ASP A 455 14.53 32.10 -2.08
N PRO A 456 14.88 33.40 -1.91
CA PRO A 456 14.96 34.38 -2.99
C PRO A 456 15.85 33.97 -4.17
N ARG A 457 16.86 33.11 -3.96
CA ARG A 457 17.78 32.64 -5.00
C ARG A 457 17.19 31.54 -5.88
N THR A 458 16.14 30.85 -5.40
CA THR A 458 15.52 29.73 -6.11
C THR A 458 14.05 29.98 -6.46
N ARG A 459 13.50 31.14 -6.10
CA ARG A 459 12.08 31.47 -6.31
C ARG A 459 11.62 31.44 -7.76
N ASP A 460 12.56 31.56 -8.70
CA ASP A 460 12.31 31.52 -10.14
C ASP A 460 12.36 30.08 -10.71
N CYS A 461 12.61 29.06 -9.89
CA CYS A 461 12.39 27.66 -10.28
C CYS A 461 10.87 27.42 -10.41
N THR A 462 10.33 27.71 -11.59
CA THR A 462 8.89 27.62 -11.86
C THR A 462 8.36 26.19 -11.68
N LEU A 463 7.10 26.06 -11.25
CA LEU A 463 6.43 24.77 -11.13
C LEU A 463 6.50 23.94 -12.43
N LEU A 464 6.33 24.57 -13.59
CA LEU A 464 6.38 23.85 -14.88
C LEU A 464 7.79 23.31 -15.18
N ALA A 465 8.85 24.03 -14.81
CA ALA A 465 10.21 23.52 -14.95
C ALA A 465 10.49 22.34 -14.01
N ILE A 466 10.04 22.46 -12.75
CA ILE A 466 10.13 21.37 -11.77
C ILE A 466 9.40 20.12 -12.28
N ARG A 467 8.21 20.26 -12.85
CA ARG A 467 7.46 19.13 -13.42
C ARG A 467 8.21 18.43 -14.55
N ARG A 468 8.79 19.19 -15.50
CA ARG A 468 9.57 18.60 -16.60
C ARG A 468 10.79 17.84 -16.07
N VAL A 469 11.54 18.44 -15.16
CA VAL A 469 12.69 17.83 -14.51
C VAL A 469 12.30 16.56 -13.74
N LEU A 470 11.23 16.63 -12.94
CA LEU A 470 10.73 15.50 -12.17
C LEU A 470 10.27 14.34 -13.06
N ALA A 471 9.60 14.63 -14.17
CA ALA A 471 9.19 13.61 -15.12
C ALA A 471 10.39 12.88 -15.73
N GLU A 472 11.41 13.60 -16.20
CA GLU A 472 12.62 12.96 -16.74
C GLU A 472 13.41 12.22 -15.67
N LEU A 473 13.49 12.74 -14.44
CA LEU A 473 14.09 12.04 -13.30
C LEU A 473 13.46 10.65 -13.10
N LEU A 474 12.13 10.57 -13.04
CA LEU A 474 11.41 9.31 -12.83
C LEU A 474 11.62 8.31 -13.98
N VAL A 475 11.81 8.80 -15.20
CA VAL A 475 12.08 7.96 -16.39
C VAL A 475 13.48 7.36 -16.33
N GLN A 476 14.47 8.10 -15.85
CA GLN A 476 15.86 7.63 -15.74
C GLN A 476 16.16 6.88 -14.43
N PHE A 477 15.17 6.73 -13.55
CA PHE A 477 15.37 6.19 -12.20
C PHE A 477 15.37 4.66 -12.19
N PRO A 478 16.50 3.98 -11.90
CA PRO A 478 16.66 2.54 -12.16
C PRO A 478 16.28 1.64 -10.97
N VAL A 479 15.91 2.24 -9.83
CA VAL A 479 15.54 1.52 -8.59
C VAL A 479 14.13 1.90 -8.17
N TYR A 480 13.56 1.18 -7.20
CA TYR A 480 12.24 1.54 -6.65
C TYR A 480 12.31 2.89 -5.96
N ARG A 481 13.31 3.12 -5.10
CA ARG A 481 13.50 4.39 -4.40
C ARG A 481 14.92 4.53 -3.87
N THR A 482 15.29 5.75 -3.54
CA THR A 482 16.41 6.05 -2.63
C THR A 482 15.92 6.11 -1.18
N TYR A 483 16.87 6.22 -0.25
CA TYR A 483 16.61 6.26 1.21
C TYR A 483 17.31 7.44 1.87
N ALA A 484 17.28 8.60 1.20
CA ALA A 484 17.72 9.85 1.81
C ALA A 484 16.85 10.17 3.03
N ASP A 485 17.51 10.56 4.12
CA ASP A 485 16.87 10.97 5.38
C ASP A 485 17.33 12.37 5.79
N ALA A 486 17.21 12.73 7.07
CA ALA A 486 17.67 14.02 7.58
C ALA A 486 19.16 14.31 7.32
N ARG A 487 19.98 13.27 7.12
CA ARG A 487 21.42 13.33 6.85
C ARG A 487 21.74 13.36 5.34
N GLY A 488 20.73 13.37 4.47
CA GLY A 488 20.89 13.30 3.03
C GLY A 488 21.03 11.87 2.51
N ARG A 489 21.56 11.72 1.30
CA ARG A 489 21.81 10.42 0.66
C ARG A 489 23.00 9.71 1.30
N ASN A 490 22.91 8.39 1.43
CA ASN A 490 24.10 7.58 1.70
C ASN A 490 25.00 7.50 0.45
N ALA A 491 26.19 6.90 0.58
CA ALA A 491 27.14 6.80 -0.52
C ALA A 491 26.61 6.04 -1.75
N GLY A 492 25.83 4.98 -1.54
CA GLY A 492 25.21 4.20 -2.63
C GLY A 492 24.15 5.01 -3.38
N ASP A 493 23.24 5.66 -2.65
CA ASP A 493 22.22 6.54 -3.21
C ASP A 493 22.84 7.75 -3.92
N ALA A 494 23.95 8.28 -3.40
CA ALA A 494 24.68 9.38 -4.03
C ALA A 494 25.30 8.95 -5.37
N ALA A 495 25.95 7.79 -5.43
CA ALA A 495 26.52 7.25 -6.67
C ALA A 495 25.43 6.95 -7.71
N LEU A 496 24.31 6.35 -7.29
CA LEU A 496 23.15 6.11 -8.14
C LEU A 496 22.60 7.44 -8.70
N MET A 497 22.40 8.43 -7.82
CA MET A 497 21.84 9.72 -8.23
C MET A 497 22.76 10.48 -9.18
N GLN A 498 24.09 10.37 -9.06
CA GLN A 498 25.00 10.97 -10.04
C GLN A 498 24.71 10.48 -11.47
N GLY A 499 24.51 9.17 -11.65
CA GLY A 499 24.14 8.59 -12.95
C GLY A 499 22.76 9.06 -13.42
N VAL A 500 21.76 9.05 -12.53
CA VAL A 500 20.40 9.53 -12.84
C VAL A 500 20.40 11.00 -13.26
N ILE A 501 21.13 11.86 -12.55
CA ILE A 501 21.22 13.29 -12.85
C ILE A 501 21.91 13.51 -14.19
N ALA A 502 23.01 12.80 -14.48
CA ALA A 502 23.68 12.89 -15.78
C ALA A 502 22.76 12.46 -16.93
N ALA A 503 22.08 11.32 -16.80
CA ALA A 503 21.11 10.84 -17.80
C ALA A 503 19.93 11.82 -17.97
N THR A 504 19.44 12.40 -16.88
CA THR A 504 18.36 13.39 -16.89
C THR A 504 18.79 14.68 -17.57
N ALA A 505 20.00 15.17 -17.29
CA ALA A 505 20.55 16.39 -17.90
C ALA A 505 20.72 16.27 -19.43
N ALA A 506 20.97 15.06 -19.93
CA ALA A 506 21.05 14.76 -21.35
C ALA A 506 19.68 14.81 -22.06
N GLN A 507 18.59 14.52 -21.35
CA GLN A 507 17.22 14.55 -21.89
C GLN A 507 16.50 15.88 -21.65
N CYS A 508 16.90 16.62 -20.62
CA CYS A 508 16.31 17.92 -20.28
C CYS A 508 16.74 19.03 -21.25
N ARG A 509 15.85 20.00 -21.44
CA ARG A 509 16.16 21.23 -22.17
C ARG A 509 17.31 21.96 -21.46
N PRO A 510 18.27 22.58 -22.17
CA PRO A 510 19.37 23.31 -21.54
C PRO A 510 18.91 24.33 -20.48
N ALA A 511 17.79 25.02 -20.74
CA ALA A 511 17.20 26.00 -19.83
C ALA A 511 16.59 25.41 -18.54
N ASP A 512 16.37 24.09 -18.45
CA ASP A 512 15.85 23.42 -17.25
C ASP A 512 16.99 22.79 -16.41
N ARG A 513 18.24 22.77 -16.88
CA ARG A 513 19.37 22.12 -16.19
C ARG A 513 19.68 22.76 -14.84
N TRP A 514 19.57 24.08 -14.73
CA TRP A 514 19.76 24.76 -13.44
C TRP A 514 18.68 24.35 -12.42
N VAL A 515 17.45 24.07 -12.85
CA VAL A 515 16.39 23.53 -11.98
C VAL A 515 16.72 22.11 -11.54
N LEU A 516 17.28 21.28 -12.43
CA LEU A 516 17.77 19.94 -12.09
C LEU A 516 18.83 19.98 -11.00
N GLU A 517 19.80 20.91 -11.06
CA GLU A 517 20.81 21.09 -10.01
C GLU A 517 20.18 21.42 -8.65
N HIS A 518 19.16 22.27 -8.61
CA HIS A 518 18.43 22.56 -7.37
C HIS A 518 17.63 21.35 -6.87
N VAL A 519 16.91 20.66 -7.75
CA VAL A 519 16.13 19.47 -7.40
C VAL A 519 17.05 18.36 -6.87
N ASP A 520 18.22 18.18 -7.47
CA ASP A 520 19.23 17.23 -6.98
C ASP A 520 19.65 17.54 -5.54
N ARG A 521 20.03 18.79 -5.30
CA ARG A 521 20.37 19.25 -3.95
C ARG A 521 19.21 19.04 -2.99
N TRP A 522 17.98 19.33 -3.43
CA TRP A 522 16.74 19.19 -2.66
C TRP A 522 16.39 17.76 -2.27
N LEU A 523 16.64 16.81 -3.16
CA LEU A 523 16.37 15.39 -2.97
C LEU A 523 17.53 14.65 -2.29
N GLY A 524 18.19 15.30 -1.33
CA GLY A 524 19.19 14.70 -0.46
C GLY A 524 20.64 14.81 -0.93
N GLY A 525 20.92 15.53 -2.02
CA GLY A 525 22.29 15.91 -2.39
C GLY A 525 22.94 16.82 -1.32
N GLU A 526 22.13 17.70 -0.72
CA GLU A 526 22.47 18.40 0.53
C GLU A 526 21.67 17.78 1.69
N PRO A 527 22.28 17.53 2.86
CA PRO A 527 21.57 17.06 4.04
C PRO A 527 20.47 18.03 4.48
N PRO A 528 19.21 17.58 4.69
CA PRO A 528 18.15 18.43 5.22
C PRO A 528 18.48 19.09 6.57
N GLU A 529 19.33 18.48 7.39
CA GLU A 529 19.80 19.07 8.66
C GLU A 529 20.70 20.29 8.48
N ALA A 530 21.31 20.46 7.31
CA ALA A 530 22.08 21.66 6.95
C ALA A 530 21.19 22.81 6.42
N ALA A 531 19.89 22.56 6.19
CA ALA A 531 18.98 23.58 5.69
C ALA A 531 18.71 24.69 6.74
N PRO A 532 18.58 25.97 6.33
CA PRO A 532 18.31 27.06 7.26
C PRO A 532 16.96 26.91 7.97
N GLY A 533 17.00 26.81 9.30
CA GLY A 533 15.82 26.81 10.16
C GLY A 533 14.96 25.53 10.09
N ILE A 534 14.06 25.41 11.06
CA ILE A 534 13.16 24.25 11.19
C ILE A 534 12.24 24.11 9.98
N THR A 535 11.75 25.24 9.44
CA THR A 535 10.87 25.25 8.26
C THR A 535 11.58 24.71 7.03
N GLY A 536 12.81 25.16 6.74
CA GLY A 536 13.59 24.67 5.61
C GLY A 536 13.81 23.16 5.70
N ARG A 537 14.24 22.66 6.87
CA ARG A 537 14.40 21.22 7.12
C ARG A 537 13.11 20.43 6.89
N ARG A 538 11.96 20.93 7.36
CA ARG A 538 10.66 20.27 7.18
C ARG A 538 10.24 20.21 5.71
N LEU A 539 10.41 21.31 4.96
CA LEU A 539 10.09 21.34 3.53
C LEU A 539 10.96 20.33 2.75
N ARG A 540 12.25 20.28 3.06
CA ARG A 540 13.22 19.34 2.48
C ARG A 540 12.83 17.88 2.75
N LEU A 541 12.53 17.53 4.00
CA LEU A 541 12.09 16.18 4.37
C LEU A 541 10.75 15.80 3.69
N ARG A 542 9.80 16.74 3.59
CA ARG A 542 8.53 16.51 2.88
C ARG A 542 8.77 16.20 1.39
N ALA A 543 9.63 16.97 0.72
CA ALA A 543 9.95 16.73 -0.70
C ALA A 543 10.66 15.39 -0.92
N ILE A 544 11.64 15.05 -0.08
CA ILE A 544 12.32 13.74 -0.12
C ILE A 544 11.30 12.60 0.09
N GLY A 545 10.45 12.69 1.11
CA GLY A 545 9.40 11.71 1.37
C GLY A 545 8.47 11.53 0.17
N ARG A 546 7.95 12.63 -0.38
CA ARG A 546 7.05 12.61 -1.56
C ARG A 546 7.72 12.01 -2.79
N PHE A 547 8.98 12.34 -3.06
CA PHE A 547 9.70 11.76 -4.19
C PHE A 547 9.90 10.26 -4.02
N GLN A 548 10.39 9.82 -2.86
CA GLN A 548 10.67 8.42 -2.61
C GLN A 548 9.40 7.55 -2.53
N GLN A 549 8.28 8.13 -2.07
CA GLN A 549 6.96 7.49 -2.06
C GLN A 549 6.25 7.55 -3.43
N LEU A 550 6.75 8.34 -4.39
CA LEU A 550 6.29 8.37 -5.77
C LEU A 550 7.13 7.46 -6.69
N SER A 551 8.44 7.39 -6.47
CA SER A 551 9.32 6.58 -7.31
C SER A 551 9.03 5.08 -7.18
N ALA A 552 8.75 4.61 -5.95
CA ALA A 552 8.45 3.20 -5.67
C ALA A 552 7.20 2.69 -6.41
N PRO A 553 6.02 3.35 -6.31
CA PRO A 553 4.85 2.95 -7.08
C PRO A 553 5.06 3.12 -8.59
N THR A 554 5.84 4.11 -9.03
CA THR A 554 6.18 4.29 -10.45
C THR A 554 6.97 3.10 -10.98
N ALA A 555 7.96 2.59 -10.24
CA ALA A 555 8.74 1.42 -10.63
C ALA A 555 7.87 0.18 -10.74
N ALA A 556 7.09 -0.13 -9.69
CA ALA A 556 6.19 -1.30 -9.67
C ALA A 556 5.20 -1.27 -10.85
N LYS A 557 4.50 -0.14 -11.04
CA LYS A 557 3.46 -0.04 -12.08
C LYS A 557 4.03 0.02 -13.50
N SER A 558 5.24 0.54 -13.68
CA SER A 558 5.88 0.61 -14.99
C SER A 558 6.48 -0.73 -15.42
N VAL A 559 7.12 -1.43 -14.48
CA VAL A 559 7.82 -2.68 -14.76
C VAL A 559 6.88 -3.87 -14.60
N GLU A 560 6.38 -4.08 -13.38
CA GLU A 560 5.67 -5.30 -13.01
C GLU A 560 4.28 -5.41 -13.63
N ASP A 561 3.54 -4.30 -13.65
CA ASP A 561 2.13 -4.27 -14.08
C ASP A 561 1.94 -3.72 -15.50
N THR A 562 3.02 -3.34 -16.19
CA THR A 562 2.96 -2.84 -17.57
C THR A 562 3.98 -3.52 -18.47
N ALA A 563 5.29 -3.29 -18.29
CA ALA A 563 6.30 -3.77 -19.21
C ALA A 563 6.38 -5.31 -19.27
N PHE A 564 6.24 -6.00 -18.13
CA PHE A 564 6.15 -7.47 -18.07
C PHE A 564 5.00 -8.08 -18.88
N TYR A 565 3.96 -7.30 -19.15
CA TYR A 565 2.79 -7.70 -19.95
C TYR A 565 2.81 -7.11 -21.36
N ARG A 566 3.93 -6.51 -21.78
CA ARG A 566 4.13 -5.97 -23.14
C ARG A 566 5.37 -6.50 -23.85
N HIS A 567 6.32 -7.05 -23.09
CA HIS A 567 7.55 -7.64 -23.59
C HIS A 567 7.54 -9.15 -23.37
N GLY A 568 7.23 -9.93 -24.40
CA GLY A 568 7.06 -11.38 -24.32
C GLY A 568 8.26 -12.19 -24.84
N LYS A 569 9.49 -11.64 -24.84
CA LYS A 569 10.69 -12.37 -25.30
C LYS A 569 10.79 -13.75 -24.65
N LEU A 570 10.61 -13.80 -23.34
CA LEU A 570 10.41 -15.03 -22.59
C LEU A 570 9.79 -14.75 -21.20
N LEU A 571 8.55 -15.19 -21.00
CA LEU A 571 7.74 -14.82 -19.83
C LEU A 571 8.27 -15.35 -18.48
N SER A 572 9.12 -16.39 -18.48
CA SER A 572 9.78 -16.88 -17.25
C SER A 572 10.74 -15.87 -16.62
N ARG A 573 11.13 -14.81 -17.35
CA ARG A 573 11.93 -13.69 -16.84
C ARG A 573 11.10 -12.47 -16.44
N ASN A 574 9.78 -12.50 -16.67
CA ASN A 574 8.86 -11.43 -16.33
C ASN A 574 8.17 -11.73 -14.98
N GLU A 575 8.92 -11.53 -13.91
CA GLU A 575 8.52 -11.87 -12.55
C GLU A 575 8.89 -10.75 -11.56
N VAL A 576 8.15 -10.60 -10.48
CA VAL A 576 8.39 -9.59 -9.44
C VAL A 576 9.84 -9.68 -8.95
N GLY A 577 10.54 -8.55 -8.98
CA GLY A 577 11.97 -8.44 -8.65
C GLY A 577 12.93 -9.07 -9.65
N ALA A 578 12.45 -9.59 -10.79
CA ALA A 578 13.32 -9.98 -11.88
C ALA A 578 13.84 -8.76 -12.64
N ASN A 579 15.03 -8.91 -13.20
CA ASN A 579 15.57 -8.00 -14.21
C ASN A 579 15.56 -8.72 -15.58
N PRO A 580 14.59 -8.46 -16.47
CA PRO A 580 14.51 -9.14 -17.77
C PRO A 580 15.69 -8.87 -18.70
N THR A 581 16.47 -7.80 -18.44
CA THR A 581 17.68 -7.49 -19.19
C THR A 581 18.82 -8.45 -18.86
N GLN A 582 18.77 -9.08 -17.68
CA GLN A 582 19.60 -10.22 -17.33
C GLN A 582 18.86 -11.51 -17.68
N PHE A 583 19.11 -12.02 -18.89
CA PHE A 583 18.44 -13.20 -19.41
C PHE A 583 18.84 -14.48 -18.68
N ALA A 584 20.15 -14.71 -18.51
CA ALA A 584 20.72 -15.88 -17.85
C ALA A 584 21.79 -15.48 -16.83
N LEU A 585 22.13 -16.40 -15.92
CA LEU A 585 23.16 -16.25 -14.91
C LEU A 585 24.07 -17.47 -14.90
N SER A 586 25.39 -17.28 -14.89
CA SER A 586 26.32 -18.42 -14.79
C SER A 586 26.31 -19.05 -13.38
N PRO A 587 26.65 -20.34 -13.25
CA PRO A 587 26.82 -20.97 -11.94
C PRO A 587 27.83 -20.23 -11.03
N ALA A 588 28.89 -19.66 -11.61
CA ALA A 588 29.91 -18.93 -10.86
C ALA A 588 29.36 -17.63 -10.23
N GLU A 589 28.57 -16.88 -10.99
CA GLU A 589 27.89 -15.67 -10.50
C GLU A 589 26.83 -16.02 -9.45
N PHE A 590 26.01 -17.05 -9.69
CA PHE A 590 25.05 -17.53 -8.70
C PHE A 590 25.72 -17.90 -7.37
N HIS A 591 26.84 -18.61 -7.42
CA HIS A 591 27.62 -18.93 -6.22
C HIS A 591 28.21 -17.68 -5.54
N ALA A 592 28.58 -16.65 -6.31
CA ALA A 592 29.04 -15.38 -5.74
C ALA A 592 27.91 -14.67 -4.98
N GLU A 593 26.70 -14.63 -5.54
CA GLU A 593 25.51 -14.08 -4.88
C GLU A 593 25.12 -14.88 -3.63
N ALA A 594 25.20 -16.21 -3.68
CA ALA A 594 24.95 -17.06 -2.51
C ALA A 594 25.95 -16.77 -1.37
N ARG A 595 27.24 -16.59 -1.69
CA ARG A 595 28.26 -16.19 -0.71
C ARG A 595 28.00 -14.78 -0.15
N ALA A 596 27.62 -13.83 -1.00
CA ALA A 596 27.28 -12.46 -0.57
C ALA A 596 26.09 -12.46 0.40
N ARG A 597 25.02 -13.21 0.07
CA ARG A 597 23.86 -13.38 0.95
C ARG A 597 24.25 -13.98 2.31
N ARG A 598 25.06 -15.05 2.32
CA ARG A 598 25.54 -15.67 3.56
C ARG A 598 26.35 -14.70 4.44
N ARG A 599 27.09 -13.77 3.84
CA ARG A 599 27.88 -12.76 4.56
C ARG A 599 27.03 -11.63 5.14
N HIS A 600 26.02 -11.15 4.40
CA HIS A 600 25.29 -9.93 4.76
C HIS A 600 23.94 -10.20 5.42
N PHE A 601 23.15 -11.13 4.87
CA PHE A 601 21.81 -11.48 5.35
C PHE A 601 21.60 -12.99 5.32
N PRO A 602 22.28 -13.74 6.23
CA PRO A 602 22.21 -15.20 6.25
C PRO A 602 20.81 -15.75 6.58
N ASP A 603 19.97 -14.93 7.20
CA ASP A 603 18.64 -15.30 7.69
C ASP A 603 17.51 -14.75 6.79
N ALA A 604 17.86 -14.25 5.60
CA ALA A 604 16.91 -13.81 4.59
C ALA A 604 16.13 -14.99 4.01
N LEU A 605 14.88 -14.76 3.59
CA LEU A 605 14.13 -15.76 2.86
C LEU A 605 14.74 -16.03 1.48
N LEU A 606 14.68 -17.30 1.09
CA LEU A 606 14.88 -17.75 -0.28
C LEU A 606 13.50 -18.16 -0.79
N ALA A 607 12.94 -17.38 -1.72
CA ALA A 607 11.61 -17.64 -2.26
C ALA A 607 11.70 -18.09 -3.71
N THR A 608 10.85 -19.06 -4.06
CA THR A 608 10.58 -19.47 -5.45
C THR A 608 9.12 -19.19 -5.82
N ALA A 609 8.21 -19.09 -4.85
CA ALA A 609 6.86 -18.62 -5.06
C ALA A 609 6.40 -17.75 -3.87
N THR A 610 5.59 -16.74 -4.18
CA THR A 610 4.92 -15.86 -3.19
C THR A 610 3.42 -15.77 -3.53
N HIS A 611 2.65 -14.91 -2.88
CA HIS A 611 1.26 -14.64 -3.30
C HIS A 611 1.17 -13.55 -4.38
N ASP A 612 2.26 -12.83 -4.65
CA ASP A 612 2.32 -11.74 -5.63
C ASP A 612 3.13 -12.10 -6.89
N HIS A 613 3.62 -13.33 -6.98
CA HIS A 613 4.32 -13.77 -8.19
C HIS A 613 3.39 -13.65 -9.41
N LYS A 614 3.94 -13.29 -10.56
CA LYS A 614 3.19 -13.21 -11.81
C LYS A 614 2.92 -14.62 -12.37
N ARG A 615 3.84 -15.57 -12.18
CA ARG A 615 3.67 -17.00 -12.55
C ARG A 615 4.26 -17.91 -11.48
N GLY A 616 3.66 -19.08 -11.22
CA GLY A 616 4.20 -20.04 -10.24
C GLY A 616 5.57 -20.60 -10.64
N GLU A 617 6.33 -21.10 -9.66
CA GLU A 617 7.69 -21.61 -9.87
C GLU A 617 7.78 -22.69 -10.96
N ASP A 618 6.86 -23.67 -10.95
CA ASP A 618 6.82 -24.74 -11.95
C ASP A 618 6.51 -24.23 -13.36
N LEU A 619 5.62 -23.22 -13.48
CA LEU A 619 5.28 -22.62 -14.77
C LEU A 619 6.49 -21.88 -15.33
N ARG A 620 7.21 -21.11 -14.51
CA ARG A 620 8.44 -20.45 -14.94
C ARG A 620 9.53 -21.45 -15.32
N ALA A 621 9.68 -22.55 -14.57
CA ALA A 621 10.62 -23.61 -14.89
C ALA A 621 10.31 -24.26 -16.26
N ARG A 622 9.04 -24.53 -16.56
CA ARG A 622 8.62 -25.05 -17.87
C ARG A 622 8.91 -24.07 -19.00
N LEU A 623 8.61 -22.79 -18.80
CA LEU A 623 8.86 -21.74 -19.80
C LEU A 623 10.37 -21.53 -20.03
N ALA A 624 11.21 -21.69 -19.01
CA ALA A 624 12.66 -21.54 -19.15
C ALA A 624 13.26 -22.53 -20.18
N VAL A 625 12.68 -23.72 -20.34
CA VAL A 625 13.12 -24.73 -21.34
C VAL A 625 13.05 -24.21 -22.77
N LEU A 626 12.19 -23.23 -23.07
CA LEU A 626 12.14 -22.61 -24.41
C LEU A 626 13.46 -21.90 -24.77
N SER A 627 14.28 -21.54 -23.77
CA SER A 627 15.63 -21.02 -24.01
C SER A 627 16.60 -22.08 -24.55
N GLU A 628 16.41 -23.37 -24.24
CA GLU A 628 17.21 -24.47 -24.77
C GLU A 628 16.77 -24.89 -26.19
N LEU A 629 15.51 -24.62 -26.54
CA LEU A 629 14.87 -25.12 -27.77
C LEU A 629 14.24 -23.99 -28.63
N PRO A 630 14.92 -22.87 -28.89
CA PRO A 630 14.29 -21.71 -29.52
C PRO A 630 13.80 -21.95 -30.95
N GLU A 631 14.47 -22.83 -31.71
CA GLU A 631 14.08 -23.16 -33.08
C GLU A 631 12.85 -24.08 -33.12
N ALA A 632 12.80 -25.08 -32.25
CA ALA A 632 11.61 -25.91 -32.11
C ALA A 632 10.41 -25.07 -31.63
N TRP A 633 10.64 -24.11 -30.74
CA TRP A 633 9.63 -23.16 -30.31
C TRP A 633 9.11 -22.30 -31.47
N ARG A 634 10.00 -21.72 -32.28
CA ARG A 634 9.63 -20.96 -33.49
C ARG A 634 8.70 -21.77 -34.40
N GLN A 635 9.10 -22.99 -34.75
CA GLN A 635 8.32 -23.86 -35.64
C GLN A 635 6.93 -24.17 -35.06
N GLN A 636 6.86 -24.42 -33.75
CA GLN A 636 5.60 -24.70 -33.07
C GLN A 636 4.68 -23.47 -33.00
N LEU A 637 5.24 -22.30 -32.71
CA LEU A 637 4.53 -21.03 -32.69
C LEU A 637 3.94 -20.70 -34.08
N GLU A 638 4.75 -20.80 -35.14
CA GLU A 638 4.30 -20.58 -36.51
C GLU A 638 3.19 -21.55 -36.92
N ARG A 639 3.32 -22.82 -36.53
CA ARG A 639 2.29 -23.84 -36.76
C ARG A 639 0.97 -23.49 -36.08
N TRP A 640 1.00 -23.11 -34.80
CA TRP A 640 -0.22 -22.72 -34.07
C TRP A 640 -0.86 -21.48 -34.66
N ARG A 641 -0.07 -20.45 -35.01
CA ARG A 641 -0.57 -19.24 -35.67
C ARG A 641 -1.26 -19.55 -37.00
N LEU A 642 -0.68 -20.41 -37.83
CA LEU A 642 -1.29 -20.83 -39.10
C LEU A 642 -2.59 -21.62 -38.88
N GLN A 643 -2.62 -22.54 -37.91
CA GLN A 643 -3.80 -23.33 -37.58
C GLN A 643 -4.94 -22.46 -37.03
N ASN A 644 -4.61 -21.43 -36.24
CA ASN A 644 -5.58 -20.56 -35.60
C ASN A 644 -5.94 -19.32 -36.42
N ALA A 645 -5.24 -19.04 -37.54
CA ALA A 645 -5.53 -17.90 -38.41
C ALA A 645 -7.01 -17.81 -38.86
N PRO A 646 -7.71 -18.92 -39.22
CA PRO A 646 -9.13 -18.87 -39.57
C PRO A 646 -10.06 -18.48 -38.41
N LEU A 647 -9.61 -18.62 -37.16
CA LEU A 647 -10.39 -18.30 -35.96
C LEU A 647 -10.25 -16.83 -35.54
N ARG A 648 -9.36 -16.05 -36.17
CA ARG A 648 -9.01 -14.69 -35.74
C ARG A 648 -10.10 -13.68 -36.14
N PRO A 649 -10.82 -13.05 -35.19
CA PRO A 649 -11.78 -12.01 -35.52
C PRO A 649 -11.06 -10.69 -35.89
N ALA A 650 -11.77 -9.78 -36.55
CA ALA A 650 -11.23 -8.46 -36.92
C ALA A 650 -10.78 -7.62 -35.70
N ALA A 651 -11.40 -7.84 -34.54
CA ALA A 651 -11.02 -7.27 -33.25
C ALA A 651 -10.40 -8.33 -32.31
N GLY A 652 -9.56 -9.21 -32.86
CA GLY A 652 -8.86 -10.26 -32.11
C GLY A 652 -7.56 -9.78 -31.45
N PRO A 653 -6.89 -10.67 -30.68
CA PRO A 653 -5.60 -10.35 -30.06
C PRO A 653 -4.57 -9.90 -31.11
N ASP A 654 -3.68 -9.00 -30.70
CA ASP A 654 -2.53 -8.66 -31.53
C ASP A 654 -1.51 -9.81 -31.56
N ALA A 655 -0.46 -9.68 -32.37
CA ALA A 655 0.54 -10.73 -32.49
C ALA A 655 1.35 -10.96 -31.20
N ALA A 656 1.49 -9.93 -30.36
CA ALA A 656 2.21 -10.01 -29.08
C ALA A 656 1.35 -10.73 -28.04
N ASP A 657 0.07 -10.39 -27.94
CA ASP A 657 -0.88 -11.06 -27.06
C ASP A 657 -0.99 -12.55 -27.41
N GLU A 658 -1.04 -12.88 -28.69
CA GLU A 658 -1.05 -14.27 -29.17
C GLU A 658 0.24 -15.01 -28.79
N CYS A 659 1.42 -14.40 -28.98
CA CYS A 659 2.70 -14.99 -28.60
C CYS A 659 2.87 -15.18 -27.09
N MET A 660 2.28 -14.32 -26.26
CA MET A 660 2.33 -14.46 -24.80
C MET A 660 1.30 -15.46 -24.26
N LEU A 661 0.24 -15.72 -25.02
CA LEU A 661 -0.79 -16.69 -24.69
C LEU A 661 -0.30 -18.13 -24.91
N TYR A 662 0.38 -18.36 -26.03
CA TYR A 662 1.05 -19.63 -26.35
C TYR A 662 2.27 -19.84 -25.45
#